data_AF-A0A8S9NQY0-F1
#
_entry.id   AF-A0A8S9NQY0-F1
#
_cell.length_a   1.000
_cell.length_b   1.000
_cell.length_c   1.000
_cell.angle_alpha   90.00
_cell.angle_beta   90.00
_cell.angle_gamma   90.00
#
_symmetry.space_group_name_H-M   'P 1'
#
loop_
_entity.id
_entity.type
_entity.pdbx_description
1 polymer ?
#
loop_
_entity_poly.entity_id
_entity_poly.type
_entity_poly.pdbx_seq_one_letter_code
_entity_poly.pdbx_strand_id
1 'polypeptide(L)'
;MNPPDNNQDNAPSLPHSQLPTLPPQSNSNPNPDPTSTSNPSFEQIVSFSAPKKRRRGRSQRSTSSFHTLPNAGGILPNIDAPRSTNPGIGDEIITINKDATTEALLALTAGFPADSLTEEEIDFGVVPVVGGIEQVNYILIRNHIISKWRENISSWIAKESFLDSIPKHCISLLDSAYDYLVLHGYINFGISQAVKDKVPPAQQPSKPSVVIVGAGLSGLAAARQLLRFGFKVTVLEGRKRPGGRVYTKRMEGNRVEAAADLGGSVLTGTLGNPLGIIARQLGCSLYKVRDKCPLYRVDGKPVDPDLDMKVEGAFNRLLDKASKLRQLMGDVSMDVSLGAALETFRQVYGDATEEMSLFNWHLANLEYANAGLVSKLSLAFWDQDDPYDMGGDHCFLPGGNGRLVHSLAENVPILYEKTVQTIRYGADGVKVTAGHQVYEGDMVLCTVPLGVLKNGSIKFVPELPQRKLDCIKRLGFGLLNKVAMLFPFVFWGTDLDTFGHLTEDPTNRGEFFLFYSYAQVAGGPLLIALVAGEAAHKFETMPPTDAVTRVLQILRGMYEPQRINVPDPIQTVCTRWGGDPFSFGSYSNVAVGASGDDYDILAESVGDGRLFFAGEATTRRYPATMHGAFVTGLREAANMAQSAKSRGIRKRIDRNPSKNPHACATLLADLFRDPDLEFGSFSIIFSRRNPDPKSPAILRVTLSEPCKRNDDPVADQYSNKILFQQLQSHFNQQQQIQVYTLLTRQQALDLREVRGGDEKRIYYLCETLGVKLVGRKGLGIGADSVIASIKAERTGRKPASSGTKSGMLKVKSGALKRKLIRIKGPVPLNQSSIGDSETIRQESLGNGKASEQTTIVEAIGSSSTREESKWLGTGVASSSGMRSSG
;
A
#
# COMPACT_ATOMS: atom_id res chain seq x y z
N MET A 1 -53.23 -16.90 -3.77
CA MET A 1 -54.45 -16.12 -4.09
C MET A 1 -54.28 -14.75 -3.48
N ASN A 2 -54.59 -13.68 -4.22
CA ASN A 2 -54.81 -12.32 -3.69
C ASN A 2 -56.32 -12.19 -3.36
N PRO A 3 -56.91 -11.04 -2.94
CA PRO A 3 -56.39 -9.68 -2.67
C PRO A 3 -56.91 -9.15 -1.29
N PRO A 4 -57.29 -7.87 -1.09
CA PRO A 4 -56.66 -6.57 -1.39
C PRO A 4 -56.14 -5.89 -0.07
N ASP A 5 -55.46 -4.74 0.02
CA ASP A 5 -55.18 -3.55 -0.84
C ASP A 5 -56.05 -2.28 -0.57
N ASN A 6 -55.34 -1.17 -0.26
CA ASN A 6 -55.67 0.28 -0.26
C ASN A 6 -56.95 0.90 0.36
N ASN A 7 -56.74 1.91 1.22
CA ASN A 7 -57.15 3.34 1.08
C ASN A 7 -57.12 4.06 2.46
N GLN A 8 -57.17 5.39 2.63
CA GLN A 8 -56.61 6.58 1.99
C GLN A 8 -57.22 7.79 2.75
N ASP A 9 -56.37 8.73 3.20
CA ASP A 9 -56.60 10.15 3.50
C ASP A 9 -57.67 10.72 4.48
N ASN A 10 -57.25 11.86 5.08
CA ASN A 10 -57.99 12.98 5.69
C ASN A 10 -58.49 12.92 7.16
N ALA A 11 -58.24 14.04 7.87
CA ALA A 11 -58.67 14.33 9.25
C ALA A 11 -59.98 15.16 9.28
N PRO A 12 -60.54 15.47 10.48
CA PRO A 12 -60.33 16.83 11.01
C PRO A 12 -60.42 17.02 12.55
N SER A 13 -60.26 18.29 12.97
CA SER A 13 -60.83 18.98 14.16
C SER A 13 -60.23 18.79 15.58
N LEU A 14 -59.69 19.93 16.08
CA LEU A 14 -59.50 20.36 17.49
C LEU A 14 -60.85 20.80 18.13
N PRO A 15 -60.99 20.96 19.47
CA PRO A 15 -60.63 22.24 20.15
C PRO A 15 -60.27 22.23 21.68
N HIS A 16 -59.76 23.39 22.15
CA HIS A 16 -59.74 23.91 23.56
C HIS A 16 -58.80 23.25 24.63
N SER A 17 -58.27 23.98 25.64
CA SER A 17 -58.12 25.45 25.85
C SER A 17 -57.17 25.87 26.99
N GLN A 18 -56.40 26.95 26.74
CA GLN A 18 -55.95 28.02 27.67
C GLN A 18 -54.83 27.82 28.73
N LEU A 19 -54.21 28.96 29.06
CA LEU A 19 -53.03 29.24 29.90
C LEU A 19 -53.22 30.61 30.62
N PRO A 20 -52.57 30.83 31.77
CA PRO A 20 -52.16 32.18 32.24
C PRO A 20 -50.65 32.21 32.63
N THR A 21 -49.88 33.32 32.62
CA THR A 21 -50.11 34.73 32.21
C THR A 21 -48.76 35.47 31.95
N LEU A 22 -48.79 36.57 31.20
CA LEU A 22 -47.75 37.62 31.02
C LEU A 22 -48.20 38.93 31.77
N PRO A 23 -47.57 40.15 31.72
CA PRO A 23 -46.62 40.78 30.77
C PRO A 23 -45.52 41.65 31.50
N PRO A 24 -45.02 42.84 31.03
CA PRO A 24 -44.85 43.48 29.69
C PRO A 24 -43.35 43.77 29.32
N GLN A 25 -42.89 43.69 28.06
CA GLN A 25 -43.08 44.54 26.87
C GLN A 25 -42.47 45.97 26.87
N SER A 26 -41.60 46.23 25.88
CA SER A 26 -41.59 47.46 25.05
C SER A 26 -40.97 47.15 23.67
N ASN A 27 -41.34 47.91 22.62
CA ASN A 27 -41.09 47.55 21.20
C ASN A 27 -40.11 48.49 20.48
N SER A 28 -39.45 48.00 19.43
CA SER A 28 -39.50 48.64 18.09
C SER A 28 -38.92 47.72 16.99
N ASN A 29 -39.37 47.92 15.76
CA ASN A 29 -38.96 47.20 14.54
C ASN A 29 -39.22 48.15 13.35
N PRO A 30 -38.36 48.21 12.31
CA PRO A 30 -38.77 47.59 11.04
C PRO A 30 -37.64 47.00 10.15
N ASN A 31 -38.05 46.16 9.20
CA ASN A 31 -37.28 45.58 8.07
C ASN A 31 -37.05 46.61 6.91
N PRO A 32 -36.28 46.34 5.82
CA PRO A 32 -35.90 45.02 5.28
C PRO A 32 -34.44 44.79 4.78
N ASP A 33 -34.13 43.50 4.56
CA ASP A 33 -33.24 42.80 3.59
C ASP A 33 -32.23 43.55 2.66
N PRO A 34 -31.17 42.86 2.15
CA PRO A 34 -30.52 41.61 2.61
C PRO A 34 -28.95 41.61 2.56
N THR A 35 -28.33 40.42 2.72
CA THR A 35 -26.93 39.98 2.45
C THR A 35 -25.96 39.83 3.64
N SER A 36 -24.88 39.06 3.40
CA SER A 36 -23.75 38.69 4.28
C SER A 36 -23.87 37.45 5.20
N THR A 37 -23.94 36.25 4.61
CA THR A 37 -23.46 35.02 5.26
C THR A 37 -21.94 34.92 5.14
N SER A 38 -21.20 35.30 6.19
CA SER A 38 -19.74 35.18 6.25
C SER A 38 -19.30 33.76 6.59
N ASN A 39 -18.72 33.05 5.61
CA ASN A 39 -17.92 31.86 5.89
C ASN A 39 -16.63 32.26 6.63
N PRO A 40 -16.13 31.46 7.61
CA PRO A 40 -14.81 31.67 8.21
C PRO A 40 -13.69 31.59 7.16
N SER A 41 -12.70 32.48 7.24
CA SER A 41 -11.54 32.45 6.34
C SER A 41 -10.57 31.32 6.67
N PHE A 42 -9.90 30.79 5.65
CA PHE A 42 -9.08 29.58 5.74
C PHE A 42 -7.77 29.77 6.53
N GLU A 43 -7.38 31.03 6.82
CA GLU A 43 -6.11 31.42 7.43
C GLU A 43 -5.93 30.92 8.88
N GLN A 44 -7.01 30.69 9.63
CA GLN A 44 -6.92 30.22 11.02
C GLN A 44 -6.47 28.76 11.18
N ILE A 45 -6.37 27.99 10.08
CA ILE A 45 -5.92 26.59 10.12
C ILE A 45 -4.39 26.46 10.14
N VAL A 46 -3.63 27.50 9.76
CA VAL A 46 -2.17 27.43 9.59
C VAL A 46 -1.42 28.08 10.76
N SER A 47 -1.63 27.57 11.98
CA SER A 47 -0.87 27.98 13.19
C SER A 47 0.17 26.93 13.60
N PHE A 48 1.36 26.99 12.99
CA PHE A 48 2.45 26.02 13.21
C PHE A 48 3.03 26.04 14.64
N SER A 49 2.47 25.19 15.51
CA SER A 49 3.00 24.93 16.86
C SER A 49 4.00 23.76 16.84
N ALA A 50 5.24 24.02 16.41
CA ALA A 50 6.27 22.99 16.33
C ALA A 50 6.67 22.41 17.71
N PRO A 51 6.79 21.07 17.88
CA PRO A 51 7.16 20.45 19.15
C PRO A 51 8.62 20.78 19.53
N LYS A 52 8.79 21.34 20.74
CA LYS A 52 10.05 21.96 21.20
C LYS A 52 11.14 20.93 21.59
N LYS A 53 11.88 20.39 20.61
CA LYS A 53 13.15 19.69 20.89
C LYS A 53 14.19 20.69 21.47
N ARG A 54 14.41 20.63 22.79
CA ARG A 54 15.37 21.47 23.54
C ARG A 54 16.83 21.27 23.06
N ARG A 55 17.43 22.27 22.41
CA ARG A 55 18.91 22.47 22.37
C ARG A 55 19.34 23.48 23.44
N ARG A 56 20.56 23.34 23.99
CA ARG A 56 21.12 24.16 25.09
C ARG A 56 22.42 24.87 24.65
N GLY A 57 22.50 26.19 24.82
CA GLY A 57 23.71 27.03 24.63
C GLY A 57 24.16 27.18 23.17
N ARG A 58 24.89 28.23 22.74
CA ARG A 58 25.44 29.48 23.36
C ARG A 58 25.54 30.51 22.19
N SER A 59 25.73 31.84 22.31
CA SER A 59 26.12 32.74 23.40
C SER A 59 25.50 34.15 23.17
N GLN A 60 26.05 35.22 23.75
CA GLN A 60 25.61 36.63 23.57
C GLN A 60 26.63 37.49 22.81
N ARG A 61 26.11 38.47 22.04
CA ARG A 61 26.58 39.85 21.75
C ARG A 61 25.65 40.42 20.67
N SER A 62 25.27 41.68 20.56
CA SER A 62 25.28 42.92 21.35
C SER A 62 24.80 44.01 20.36
N THR A 63 24.00 44.98 20.79
CA THR A 63 23.27 45.91 19.89
C THR A 63 24.08 47.10 19.40
N SER A 64 23.87 47.54 18.14
CA SER A 64 24.10 48.93 17.72
C SER A 64 23.39 49.34 16.41
N SER A 65 22.42 50.25 16.55
CA SER A 65 22.17 51.48 15.75
C SER A 65 22.18 51.50 14.21
N PHE A 66 21.18 52.22 13.66
CA PHE A 66 21.07 52.69 12.27
C PHE A 66 22.20 53.66 11.86
N HIS A 67 22.48 53.82 10.55
CA HIS A 67 22.14 55.06 9.80
C HIS A 67 22.41 55.01 8.26
N THR A 68 21.51 55.68 7.54
CA THR A 68 21.46 56.19 6.15
C THR A 68 22.73 56.34 5.29
N LEU A 69 22.63 55.89 4.01
CA LEU A 69 22.85 56.57 2.68
C LEU A 69 24.02 57.57 2.46
N PRO A 70 24.56 57.78 1.22
CA PRO A 70 23.93 57.56 -0.10
C PRO A 70 24.83 56.91 -1.21
N ASN A 71 24.32 56.91 -2.45
CA ASN A 71 25.01 56.51 -3.68
C ASN A 71 26.27 57.34 -4.03
N ALA A 72 27.22 56.70 -4.72
CA ALA A 72 28.12 57.34 -5.68
C ALA A 72 28.18 56.48 -6.96
N GLY A 73 28.01 57.09 -8.13
CA GLY A 73 27.90 56.37 -9.41
C GLY A 73 29.21 56.30 -10.20
N GLY A 74 29.32 55.31 -11.09
CA GLY A 74 30.40 55.19 -12.07
C GLY A 74 29.84 54.79 -13.44
N ILE A 75 30.01 55.65 -14.44
CA ILE A 75 29.66 55.39 -15.84
C ILE A 75 30.94 55.06 -16.61
N LEU A 76 30.94 53.98 -17.40
CA LEU A 76 31.81 53.70 -18.56
C LEU A 76 31.09 52.60 -19.41
N PRO A 77 31.40 52.39 -20.71
CA PRO A 77 30.34 52.34 -21.72
C PRO A 77 30.17 50.99 -22.46
N ASN A 78 29.13 50.93 -23.31
CA ASN A 78 28.82 49.81 -24.21
C ASN A 78 30.01 49.39 -25.09
N ILE A 79 30.08 48.08 -25.34
CA ILE A 79 30.64 47.49 -26.56
C ILE A 79 29.54 46.56 -27.12
N ASP A 80 28.98 46.91 -28.27
CA ASP A 80 27.96 46.10 -28.95
C ASP A 80 28.58 44.96 -29.76
N ALA A 81 28.11 43.74 -29.52
CA ALA A 81 28.34 42.54 -30.33
C ALA A 81 27.05 41.69 -30.34
N PRO A 82 26.80 40.89 -31.40
CA PRO A 82 25.49 40.91 -32.05
C PRO A 82 24.40 40.08 -31.35
N ARG A 83 23.15 40.51 -31.58
CA ARG A 83 21.94 39.74 -31.26
C ARG A 83 21.98 38.35 -31.91
N SER A 84 22.19 37.32 -31.10
CA SER A 84 21.82 35.95 -31.45
C SER A 84 20.38 35.67 -31.00
N THR A 85 19.76 34.70 -31.67
CA THR A 85 18.38 34.20 -31.52
C THR A 85 17.75 34.31 -30.12
N ASN A 86 16.48 34.72 -30.07
CA ASN A 86 15.61 34.51 -28.91
C ASN A 86 15.66 33.03 -28.45
N PRO A 87 15.63 32.75 -27.14
CA PRO A 87 15.29 31.42 -26.63
C PRO A 87 13.94 30.94 -27.17
N GLY A 88 13.70 29.63 -27.14
CA GLY A 88 12.39 29.08 -27.44
C GLY A 88 11.37 29.52 -26.40
N ILE A 89 10.12 29.74 -26.81
CA ILE A 89 9.02 30.10 -25.88
C ILE A 89 8.68 28.94 -24.91
N GLY A 90 9.27 27.75 -25.11
CA GLY A 90 9.25 26.64 -24.15
C GLY A 90 10.37 26.67 -23.09
N ASP A 91 11.34 27.59 -23.19
CA ASP A 91 12.48 27.71 -22.28
C ASP A 91 12.22 28.67 -21.10
N GLU A 92 10.96 29.00 -20.82
CA GLU A 92 10.56 29.89 -19.71
C GLU A 92 9.81 29.13 -18.61
N ILE A 93 10.11 29.44 -17.34
CA ILE A 93 9.40 28.88 -16.19
C ILE A 93 8.14 29.71 -15.93
N ILE A 94 6.98 29.05 -15.98
CA ILE A 94 5.68 29.71 -15.89
C ILE A 94 5.39 30.22 -14.47
N THR A 95 4.60 31.29 -14.36
CA THR A 95 4.03 31.76 -13.09
C THR A 95 2.51 31.68 -13.18
N ILE A 96 1.90 30.72 -12.48
CA ILE A 96 0.45 30.48 -12.52
C ILE A 96 -0.29 31.40 -11.53
N ASN A 97 0.26 31.57 -10.31
CA ASN A 97 -0.27 32.48 -9.29
C ASN A 97 0.87 33.00 -8.38
N LYS A 98 0.51 33.71 -7.31
CA LYS A 98 1.45 34.35 -6.37
C LYS A 98 1.81 33.50 -5.15
N ASP A 99 1.25 32.30 -5.00
CA ASP A 99 1.44 31.44 -3.81
C ASP A 99 1.70 29.96 -4.17
N ALA A 100 2.68 29.76 -5.06
CA ALA A 100 3.17 28.42 -5.38
C ALA A 100 3.70 27.65 -4.15
N THR A 101 4.04 28.34 -3.05
CA THR A 101 4.46 27.75 -1.78
C THR A 101 3.32 26.98 -1.12
N THR A 102 2.15 27.59 -0.95
CA THR A 102 0.97 26.90 -0.40
C THR A 102 0.53 25.74 -1.30
N GLU A 103 0.62 25.90 -2.63
CA GLU A 103 0.27 24.82 -3.57
C GLU A 103 1.24 23.64 -3.49
N ALA A 104 2.55 23.90 -3.31
CA ALA A 104 3.55 22.86 -3.08
C ALA A 104 3.34 22.14 -1.74
N LEU A 105 2.95 22.85 -0.68
CA LEU A 105 2.59 22.24 0.61
C LEU A 105 1.32 21.39 0.50
N LEU A 106 0.30 21.84 -0.24
CA LEU A 106 -0.90 21.05 -0.51
C LEU A 106 -0.60 19.80 -1.35
N ALA A 107 0.28 19.90 -2.35
CA ALA A 107 0.77 18.76 -3.13
C ALA A 107 1.58 17.76 -2.28
N LEU A 108 2.35 18.24 -1.30
CA LEU A 108 3.02 17.40 -0.31
C LEU A 108 2.01 16.59 0.53
N THR A 109 0.90 17.19 0.95
CA THR A 109 -0.24 16.44 1.56
C THR A 109 -1.04 15.58 0.57
N ALA A 110 -0.66 15.54 -0.70
CA ALA A 110 -1.18 14.58 -1.69
C ALA A 110 -0.16 13.48 -2.04
N GLY A 111 1.01 13.48 -1.39
CA GLY A 111 2.08 12.49 -1.59
C GLY A 111 3.12 12.87 -2.65
N PHE A 112 3.12 14.13 -3.12
CA PHE A 112 4.07 14.61 -4.14
C PHE A 112 5.17 15.48 -3.52
N PRO A 113 6.45 15.25 -3.82
CA PRO A 113 7.50 16.15 -3.37
C PRO A 113 7.40 17.51 -4.10
N ALA A 114 7.78 18.57 -3.41
CA ALA A 114 7.51 19.95 -3.81
C ALA A 114 8.19 20.39 -5.12
N ASP A 115 9.36 19.81 -5.41
CA ASP A 115 10.35 20.24 -6.42
C ASP A 115 10.73 19.13 -7.43
N SER A 116 10.17 17.94 -7.27
CA SER A 116 10.57 16.73 -7.98
C SER A 116 9.38 15.87 -8.44
N LEU A 117 9.69 14.89 -9.28
CA LEU A 117 8.73 13.86 -9.72
C LEU A 117 8.82 12.64 -8.80
N THR A 118 7.69 12.01 -8.55
CA THR A 118 7.62 10.66 -7.98
C THR A 118 8.05 9.60 -9.00
N GLU A 119 8.44 8.42 -8.51
CA GLU A 119 8.75 7.26 -9.34
C GLU A 119 7.58 6.87 -10.27
N GLU A 120 6.34 6.96 -9.77
CA GLU A 120 5.11 6.66 -10.52
C GLU A 120 4.85 7.68 -11.65
N GLU A 121 5.18 8.95 -11.45
CA GLU A 121 5.15 9.99 -12.50
C GLU A 121 6.23 9.74 -13.58
N ILE A 122 7.42 9.30 -13.17
CA ILE A 122 8.53 8.98 -14.08
C ILE A 122 8.20 7.74 -14.93
N ASP A 123 7.71 6.65 -14.31
CA ASP A 123 7.34 5.42 -15.01
C ASP A 123 6.11 5.60 -15.92
N PHE A 124 5.17 6.50 -15.55
CA PHE A 124 4.08 6.90 -16.44
C PHE A 124 4.56 7.75 -17.62
N GLY A 125 5.72 8.41 -17.49
CA GLY A 125 6.28 9.29 -18.52
C GLY A 125 5.54 10.63 -18.61
N VAL A 126 5.24 11.27 -17.47
CA VAL A 126 4.51 12.55 -17.45
C VAL A 126 5.22 13.69 -18.20
N VAL A 127 6.55 13.59 -18.34
CA VAL A 127 7.41 14.46 -19.16
C VAL A 127 8.30 13.58 -20.07
N PRO A 128 8.68 14.05 -21.27
CA PRO A 128 9.46 13.25 -22.22
C PRO A 128 10.93 13.06 -21.80
N VAL A 129 11.44 13.93 -20.93
CA VAL A 129 12.79 13.89 -20.34
C VAL A 129 12.67 14.33 -18.88
N VAL A 130 13.35 13.64 -17.97
CA VAL A 130 13.42 14.02 -16.54
C VAL A 130 14.45 15.14 -16.36
N GLY A 131 14.10 16.14 -15.54
CA GLY A 131 14.87 17.36 -15.34
C GLY A 131 14.53 18.48 -16.34
N GLY A 132 15.10 19.66 -16.11
CA GLY A 132 14.89 20.84 -16.96
C GLY A 132 13.52 21.51 -16.78
N ILE A 133 13.22 22.44 -17.68
CA ILE A 133 12.12 23.43 -17.54
C ILE A 133 10.73 22.78 -17.72
N GLU A 134 10.59 21.79 -18.60
CA GLU A 134 9.32 21.05 -18.75
C GLU A 134 8.93 20.34 -17.44
N GLN A 135 9.87 19.76 -16.70
CA GLN A 135 9.60 19.17 -15.38
C GLN A 135 9.14 20.23 -14.38
N VAL A 136 9.81 21.38 -14.31
CA VAL A 136 9.43 22.47 -13.39
C VAL A 136 8.02 22.99 -13.71
N ASN A 137 7.71 23.23 -14.99
CA ASN A 137 6.40 23.69 -15.44
C ASN A 137 5.32 22.62 -15.19
N TYR A 138 5.59 21.34 -15.42
CA TYR A 138 4.70 20.25 -15.06
C TYR A 138 4.42 20.20 -13.55
N ILE A 139 5.45 20.34 -12.69
CA ILE A 139 5.31 20.32 -11.23
C ILE A 139 4.42 21.47 -10.75
N LEU A 140 4.62 22.67 -11.28
CA LEU A 140 3.78 23.85 -10.97
C LEU A 140 2.32 23.60 -11.37
N ILE A 141 2.08 23.06 -12.58
CA ILE A 141 0.73 22.72 -13.07
C ILE A 141 0.07 21.64 -12.20
N ARG A 142 0.79 20.56 -11.89
CA ARG A 142 0.34 19.47 -11.02
C ARG A 142 -0.07 20.00 -9.64
N ASN A 143 0.79 20.79 -9.01
CA ASN A 143 0.54 21.37 -7.69
C ASN A 143 -0.70 22.28 -7.71
N HIS A 144 -0.84 23.11 -8.76
CA HIS A 144 -2.01 23.97 -8.97
C HIS A 144 -3.32 23.18 -9.15
N ILE A 145 -3.32 22.11 -9.94
CA ILE A 145 -4.49 21.24 -10.14
C ILE A 145 -4.92 20.57 -8.82
N ILE A 146 -3.95 20.06 -8.04
CA ILE A 146 -4.22 19.45 -6.72
C ILE A 146 -4.80 20.51 -5.76
N SER A 147 -4.17 21.68 -5.68
CA SER A 147 -4.61 22.82 -4.86
C SER A 147 -6.07 23.20 -5.17
N LYS A 148 -6.38 23.45 -6.45
CA LYS A 148 -7.72 23.83 -6.91
C LYS A 148 -8.78 22.75 -6.69
N TRP A 149 -8.42 21.46 -6.69
CA TRP A 149 -9.36 20.42 -6.27
C TRP A 149 -9.53 20.36 -4.74
N ARG A 150 -8.45 20.58 -3.96
CA ARG A 150 -8.49 20.58 -2.49
C ARG A 150 -9.34 21.74 -1.93
N GLU A 151 -9.49 22.85 -2.66
CA GLU A 151 -10.43 23.95 -2.36
C GLU A 151 -11.91 23.50 -2.30
N ASN A 152 -12.32 22.56 -3.16
CA ASN A 152 -13.68 21.99 -3.14
C ASN A 152 -13.67 20.50 -3.55
N ILE A 153 -13.23 19.66 -2.62
CA ILE A 153 -13.17 18.20 -2.76
C ILE A 153 -14.52 17.52 -3.05
N SER A 154 -15.64 18.23 -2.96
CA SER A 154 -16.98 17.71 -3.26
C SER A 154 -17.40 17.95 -4.71
N SER A 155 -16.75 18.85 -5.44
CA SER A 155 -17.01 19.09 -6.87
C SER A 155 -16.16 18.17 -7.77
N TRP A 156 -16.47 18.18 -9.06
CA TRP A 156 -15.58 17.64 -10.09
C TRP A 156 -14.84 18.79 -10.75
N ILE A 157 -13.50 18.81 -10.65
CA ILE A 157 -12.70 19.81 -11.37
C ILE A 157 -12.45 19.36 -12.81
N ALA A 158 -12.85 20.18 -13.77
CA ALA A 158 -12.68 19.91 -15.20
C ALA A 158 -11.28 20.36 -15.67
N LYS A 159 -10.76 19.79 -16.76
CA LYS A 159 -9.46 20.22 -17.31
C LYS A 159 -9.54 21.61 -17.93
N GLU A 160 -10.72 21.89 -18.49
CA GLU A 160 -11.12 23.12 -19.13
C GLU A 160 -11.02 24.33 -18.17
N SER A 161 -11.18 24.09 -16.86
CA SER A 161 -11.06 25.10 -15.79
C SER A 161 -9.65 25.69 -15.62
N PHE A 162 -8.63 25.14 -16.29
CA PHE A 162 -7.24 25.62 -16.21
C PHE A 162 -6.73 26.27 -17.52
N LEU A 163 -7.54 26.30 -18.58
CA LEU A 163 -7.12 26.77 -19.91
C LEU A 163 -6.80 28.28 -19.96
N ASP A 164 -7.41 29.06 -19.06
CA ASP A 164 -7.18 30.52 -18.95
C ASP A 164 -5.99 30.87 -18.04
N SER A 165 -5.59 29.95 -17.13
CA SER A 165 -4.49 30.16 -16.16
C SER A 165 -3.15 29.56 -16.61
N ILE A 166 -3.14 28.64 -17.58
CA ILE A 166 -1.93 27.95 -18.04
C ILE A 166 -1.55 28.44 -19.45
N PRO A 167 -0.29 28.86 -19.69
CA PRO A 167 0.16 29.33 -21.00
C PRO A 167 -0.06 28.30 -22.11
N LYS A 168 -0.47 28.77 -23.31
CA LYS A 168 -0.85 27.91 -24.44
C LYS A 168 0.23 26.93 -24.92
N HIS A 169 1.51 27.20 -24.64
CA HIS A 169 2.62 26.28 -24.96
C HIS A 169 2.73 25.11 -23.95
N CYS A 170 2.19 25.26 -22.73
CA CYS A 170 2.20 24.25 -21.66
C CYS A 170 0.96 23.33 -21.66
N ILE A 171 0.07 23.43 -22.65
CA ILE A 171 -1.18 22.64 -22.68
C ILE A 171 -0.93 21.13 -22.70
N SER A 172 0.16 20.66 -23.31
CA SER A 172 0.60 19.26 -23.25
C SER A 172 0.97 18.80 -21.83
N LEU A 173 1.51 19.69 -21.00
CA LEU A 173 1.86 19.42 -19.60
C LEU A 173 0.59 19.44 -18.71
N LEU A 174 -0.38 20.31 -19.03
CA LEU A 174 -1.74 20.27 -18.44
C LEU A 174 -2.46 18.96 -18.77
N ASP A 175 -2.47 18.55 -20.04
CA ASP A 175 -3.04 17.26 -20.47
C ASP A 175 -2.41 16.11 -19.69
N SER A 176 -1.06 16.08 -19.62
CA SER A 176 -0.31 15.04 -18.90
C SER A 176 -0.62 15.01 -17.40
N ALA A 177 -0.54 16.16 -16.72
CA ALA A 177 -0.78 16.27 -15.28
C ALA A 177 -2.24 15.94 -14.92
N TYR A 178 -3.21 16.45 -15.67
CA TYR A 178 -4.63 16.19 -15.41
C TYR A 178 -4.98 14.71 -15.64
N ASP A 179 -4.55 14.13 -16.77
CA ASP A 179 -4.81 12.71 -17.06
C ASP A 179 -4.12 11.80 -16.04
N TYR A 180 -2.89 12.10 -15.62
CA TYR A 180 -2.19 11.37 -14.55
C TYR A 180 -2.94 11.44 -13.21
N LEU A 181 -3.28 12.64 -12.74
CA LEU A 181 -3.92 12.87 -11.44
C LEU A 181 -5.34 12.25 -11.38
N VAL A 182 -6.10 12.30 -12.47
CA VAL A 182 -7.41 11.64 -12.57
C VAL A 182 -7.25 10.12 -12.64
N LEU A 183 -6.30 9.59 -13.41
CA LEU A 183 -6.11 8.14 -13.60
C LEU A 183 -5.71 7.42 -12.30
N HIS A 184 -4.69 7.94 -11.60
CA HIS A 184 -4.23 7.33 -10.34
C HIS A 184 -5.10 7.74 -9.14
N GLY A 185 -5.99 8.72 -9.31
CA GLY A 185 -7.01 9.07 -8.32
C GLY A 185 -6.51 10.01 -7.23
N TYR A 186 -5.60 10.92 -7.55
CA TYR A 186 -5.14 12.00 -6.66
C TYR A 186 -6.14 13.18 -6.62
N ILE A 187 -6.94 13.34 -7.68
CA ILE A 187 -8.07 14.28 -7.75
C ILE A 187 -9.35 13.57 -8.20
N ASN A 188 -10.50 14.23 -8.03
CA ASN A 188 -11.80 13.78 -8.54
C ASN A 188 -12.20 12.35 -8.10
N PHE A 189 -11.81 11.95 -6.89
CA PHE A 189 -12.08 10.62 -6.32
C PHE A 189 -13.08 10.67 -5.15
N GLY A 190 -13.56 9.50 -4.74
CA GLY A 190 -14.36 9.31 -3.52
C GLY A 190 -15.84 9.05 -3.77
N ILE A 191 -16.70 9.79 -3.05
CA ILE A 191 -18.12 9.50 -2.90
C ILE A 191 -19.05 10.69 -3.16
N SER A 192 -18.55 11.90 -3.45
CA SER A 192 -19.41 13.06 -3.68
C SER A 192 -20.31 12.87 -4.91
N GLN A 193 -21.45 13.57 -4.96
CA GLN A 193 -22.39 13.41 -6.07
C GLN A 193 -21.75 13.74 -7.42
N ALA A 194 -20.99 14.83 -7.51
CA ALA A 194 -20.27 15.21 -8.73
C ALA A 194 -19.22 14.18 -9.21
N VAL A 195 -18.75 13.29 -8.32
CA VAL A 195 -17.89 12.14 -8.69
C VAL A 195 -18.74 10.93 -9.09
N LYS A 196 -19.88 10.67 -8.43
CA LYS A 196 -20.85 9.63 -8.82
C LYS A 196 -21.40 9.88 -10.23
N ASP A 197 -21.73 11.13 -10.55
CA ASP A 197 -22.32 11.54 -11.84
C ASP A 197 -21.38 11.36 -13.05
N LYS A 198 -20.09 11.05 -12.82
CA LYS A 198 -19.13 10.70 -13.88
C LYS A 198 -18.98 9.20 -14.14
N VAL A 199 -19.72 8.35 -13.43
CA VAL A 199 -19.80 6.92 -13.77
C VAL A 199 -20.65 6.76 -15.04
N PRO A 200 -20.12 6.21 -16.15
CA PRO A 200 -20.90 6.02 -17.36
C PRO A 200 -22.13 5.11 -17.13
N PRO A 201 -23.27 5.35 -17.81
CA PRO A 201 -24.43 4.46 -17.73
C PRO A 201 -24.06 3.02 -18.06
N ALA A 202 -24.65 2.06 -17.33
CA ALA A 202 -24.34 0.62 -17.47
C ALA A 202 -24.76 -0.02 -18.81
N GLN A 203 -25.33 0.75 -19.74
CA GLN A 203 -25.80 0.30 -21.04
C GLN A 203 -24.62 0.25 -22.04
N GLN A 204 -24.18 -0.97 -22.35
CA GLN A 204 -22.99 -1.30 -23.16
C GLN A 204 -21.65 -0.80 -22.56
N PRO A 205 -21.00 -1.57 -21.66
CA PRO A 205 -19.66 -1.24 -21.17
C PRO A 205 -18.65 -1.21 -22.33
N SER A 206 -18.00 -0.06 -22.52
CA SER A 206 -17.07 0.21 -23.64
C SER A 206 -15.66 -0.35 -23.43
N LYS A 207 -15.39 -0.93 -22.25
CA LYS A 207 -14.09 -1.49 -21.86
C LYS A 207 -14.21 -2.94 -21.36
N PRO A 208 -13.07 -3.65 -21.24
CA PRO A 208 -13.00 -5.02 -20.73
C PRO A 208 -13.72 -5.28 -19.40
N SER A 209 -13.86 -6.58 -19.10
CA SER A 209 -14.52 -7.09 -17.91
C SER A 209 -13.54 -7.40 -16.78
N VAL A 210 -13.93 -7.08 -15.54
CA VAL A 210 -13.09 -7.24 -14.34
C VAL A 210 -13.85 -7.94 -13.22
N VAL A 211 -13.28 -9.03 -12.70
CA VAL A 211 -13.70 -9.66 -11.45
C VAL A 211 -12.81 -9.13 -10.31
N ILE A 212 -13.40 -8.71 -9.20
CA ILE A 212 -12.66 -8.28 -8.00
C ILE A 212 -12.98 -9.28 -6.88
N VAL A 213 -11.96 -9.80 -6.19
CA VAL A 213 -12.11 -10.76 -5.09
C VAL A 213 -11.86 -10.03 -3.77
N GLY A 214 -12.92 -9.83 -2.99
CA GLY A 214 -12.98 -9.03 -1.77
C GLY A 214 -13.62 -7.65 -1.97
N ALA A 215 -14.54 -7.28 -1.07
CA ALA A 215 -15.19 -5.97 -0.97
C ALA A 215 -14.65 -5.17 0.24
N GLY A 216 -13.37 -5.34 0.58
CA GLY A 216 -12.64 -4.43 1.49
C GLY A 216 -12.34 -3.08 0.84
N LEU A 217 -11.71 -2.15 1.57
CA LEU A 217 -11.43 -0.79 1.06
C LEU A 217 -10.67 -0.77 -0.28
N SER A 218 -9.72 -1.68 -0.48
CA SER A 218 -8.99 -1.86 -1.75
C SER A 218 -9.93 -2.27 -2.89
N GLY A 219 -10.71 -3.34 -2.70
CA GLY A 219 -11.66 -3.82 -3.69
C GLY A 219 -12.75 -2.79 -4.03
N LEU A 220 -13.26 -2.06 -3.04
CA LEU A 220 -14.24 -0.99 -3.24
C LEU A 220 -13.65 0.23 -3.97
N ALA A 221 -12.47 0.70 -3.59
CA ALA A 221 -11.78 1.81 -4.25
C ALA A 221 -11.48 1.47 -5.72
N ALA A 222 -10.95 0.26 -5.98
CA ALA A 222 -10.71 -0.23 -7.32
C ALA A 222 -12.01 -0.33 -8.14
N ALA A 223 -13.08 -0.87 -7.55
CA ALA A 223 -14.37 -1.01 -8.21
C ALA A 223 -14.94 0.34 -8.67
N ARG A 224 -14.94 1.35 -7.79
CA ARG A 224 -15.42 2.71 -8.13
C ARG A 224 -14.61 3.34 -9.26
N GLN A 225 -13.28 3.25 -9.19
CA GLN A 225 -12.41 3.79 -10.24
C GLN A 225 -12.61 3.08 -11.58
N LEU A 226 -12.67 1.75 -11.59
CA LEU A 226 -12.89 0.96 -12.80
C LEU A 226 -14.28 1.20 -13.43
N LEU A 227 -15.32 1.34 -12.60
CA LEU A 227 -16.66 1.75 -13.06
C LEU A 227 -16.64 3.15 -13.67
N ARG A 228 -16.02 4.14 -13.01
CA ARG A 228 -15.80 5.51 -13.54
C ARG A 228 -15.02 5.49 -14.86
N PHE A 229 -14.08 4.55 -15.02
CA PHE A 229 -13.36 4.34 -16.27
C PHE A 229 -14.17 3.58 -17.35
N GLY A 230 -15.37 3.07 -17.06
CA GLY A 230 -16.25 2.36 -18.01
C GLY A 230 -16.02 0.85 -18.16
N PHE A 231 -15.30 0.22 -17.22
CA PHE A 231 -15.13 -1.24 -17.19
C PHE A 231 -16.38 -1.94 -16.65
N LYS A 232 -16.67 -3.15 -17.14
CA LYS A 232 -17.68 -4.03 -16.54
C LYS A 232 -17.10 -4.70 -15.28
N VAL A 233 -17.42 -4.18 -14.11
CA VAL A 233 -16.94 -4.72 -12.81
C VAL A 233 -17.94 -5.74 -12.23
N THR A 234 -17.43 -6.73 -11.50
CA THR A 234 -18.21 -7.57 -10.56
C THR A 234 -17.33 -7.91 -9.37
N VAL A 235 -17.80 -7.64 -8.15
CA VAL A 235 -17.07 -7.91 -6.91
C VAL A 235 -17.63 -9.16 -6.24
N LEU A 236 -16.76 -10.10 -5.84
CA LEU A 236 -17.10 -11.31 -5.10
C LEU A 236 -16.61 -11.16 -3.66
N GLU A 237 -17.53 -11.16 -2.69
CA GLU A 237 -17.22 -11.05 -1.26
C GLU A 237 -17.63 -12.33 -0.54
N GLY A 238 -16.73 -12.90 0.26
CA GLY A 238 -16.98 -14.15 0.98
C GLY A 238 -17.94 -13.98 2.16
N ARG A 239 -17.98 -12.79 2.75
CA ARG A 239 -18.87 -12.41 3.86
C ARG A 239 -20.24 -11.96 3.35
N LYS A 240 -21.21 -11.87 4.27
CA LYS A 240 -22.52 -11.21 4.07
C LYS A 240 -22.50 -9.68 4.20
N ARG A 241 -21.32 -9.05 4.12
CA ARG A 241 -21.14 -7.59 4.27
C ARG A 241 -19.88 -7.10 3.56
N PRO A 242 -19.81 -5.83 3.14
CA PRO A 242 -18.58 -5.21 2.65
C PRO A 242 -17.63 -4.83 3.81
N GLY A 243 -16.50 -4.21 3.46
CA GLY A 243 -15.51 -3.62 4.37
C GLY A 243 -14.41 -4.58 4.84
N GLY A 244 -14.68 -5.88 4.88
CA GLY A 244 -13.71 -6.89 5.31
C GLY A 244 -13.21 -6.61 6.74
N ARG A 245 -11.94 -6.20 6.86
CA ARG A 245 -11.28 -5.81 8.12
C ARG A 245 -11.62 -4.39 8.62
N VAL A 246 -12.33 -3.57 7.83
CA VAL A 246 -13.06 -2.41 8.36
C VAL A 246 -14.46 -2.88 8.71
N TYR A 247 -14.80 -2.86 10.00
CA TYR A 247 -16.06 -3.41 10.49
C TYR A 247 -16.54 -2.66 11.74
N THR A 248 -17.57 -1.84 11.54
CA THR A 248 -18.41 -1.33 12.62
C THR A 248 -19.56 -2.30 12.86
N LYS A 249 -19.88 -2.59 14.12
CA LYS A 249 -21.13 -3.21 14.54
C LYS A 249 -21.95 -2.20 15.34
N ARG A 250 -23.24 -2.04 14.99
CA ARG A 250 -24.22 -1.40 15.87
C ARG A 250 -24.43 -2.31 17.08
N MET A 251 -24.19 -1.78 18.27
CA MET A 251 -24.49 -2.42 19.55
C MET A 251 -25.67 -1.67 20.17
N GLU A 252 -26.62 -2.40 20.76
CA GLU A 252 -27.90 -1.85 21.20
C GLU A 252 -28.49 -2.64 22.37
N GLY A 253 -29.24 -1.93 23.24
CA GLY A 253 -30.01 -2.52 24.34
C GLY A 253 -30.36 -1.48 25.42
N ASN A 254 -31.41 -1.72 26.21
CA ASN A 254 -31.87 -0.82 27.28
C ASN A 254 -32.03 0.66 26.88
N ARG A 255 -32.47 0.92 25.63
CA ARG A 255 -32.60 2.26 25.00
C ARG A 255 -31.27 3.00 24.74
N VAL A 256 -30.15 2.31 24.86
CA VAL A 256 -28.81 2.80 24.50
C VAL A 256 -28.37 2.14 23.20
N GLU A 257 -27.68 2.89 22.33
CA GLU A 257 -27.01 2.34 21.15
C GLU A 257 -25.59 2.91 20.98
N ALA A 258 -24.72 2.19 20.26
CA ALA A 258 -23.37 2.61 19.95
C ALA A 258 -22.80 1.96 18.67
N ALA A 259 -22.03 2.71 17.91
CA ALA A 259 -21.24 2.23 16.77
C ALA A 259 -19.85 1.73 17.21
N ALA A 260 -19.62 0.42 17.23
CA ALA A 260 -18.38 -0.20 17.69
C ALA A 260 -17.47 -0.66 16.53
N ASP A 261 -16.30 -0.03 16.35
CA ASP A 261 -15.31 -0.46 15.35
C ASP A 261 -14.47 -1.64 15.87
N LEU A 262 -14.92 -2.85 15.52
CA LEU A 262 -14.31 -4.14 15.81
C LEU A 262 -13.07 -4.43 14.94
N GLY A 263 -12.92 -3.70 13.83
CA GLY A 263 -11.79 -3.77 12.91
C GLY A 263 -10.93 -2.50 12.94
N GLY A 264 -10.51 -2.02 11.77
CA GLY A 264 -9.82 -0.74 11.62
C GLY A 264 -10.65 0.44 12.17
N SER A 265 -10.12 1.15 13.17
CA SER A 265 -10.82 2.19 13.93
C SER A 265 -10.23 3.60 13.80
N VAL A 266 -8.90 3.75 13.72
CA VAL A 266 -8.22 5.06 13.74
C VAL A 266 -7.86 5.49 12.32
N LEU A 267 -8.20 6.73 11.94
CA LEU A 267 -7.60 7.41 10.80
C LEU A 267 -6.29 8.05 11.28
N THR A 268 -5.16 7.44 10.89
CA THR A 268 -3.81 7.92 11.17
C THR A 268 -3.46 9.08 10.23
N GLY A 269 -3.14 10.25 10.79
CA GLY A 269 -2.93 11.49 10.06
C GLY A 269 -4.22 12.08 9.45
N THR A 270 -4.36 13.41 9.51
CA THR A 270 -5.47 14.16 8.89
C THR A 270 -5.08 14.92 7.62
N LEU A 271 -3.78 15.14 7.38
CA LEU A 271 -3.29 15.95 6.25
C LEU A 271 -3.24 15.15 4.95
N GLY A 272 -2.47 14.05 4.95
CA GLY A 272 -2.24 13.19 3.78
C GLY A 272 -3.31 12.13 3.55
N ASN A 273 -4.00 11.70 4.62
CA ASN A 273 -4.85 10.51 4.59
C ASN A 273 -6.11 10.72 3.70
N PRO A 274 -6.26 10.00 2.57
CA PRO A 274 -7.38 10.17 1.65
C PRO A 274 -8.74 9.81 2.25
N LEU A 275 -8.80 9.01 3.31
CA LEU A 275 -10.05 8.72 4.03
C LEU A 275 -10.59 9.97 4.76
N GLY A 276 -9.72 10.91 5.13
CA GLY A 276 -10.12 12.23 5.65
C GLY A 276 -10.74 13.14 4.58
N ILE A 277 -10.49 12.88 3.30
CA ILE A 277 -11.21 13.54 2.19
C ILE A 277 -12.62 12.93 2.08
N ILE A 278 -12.74 11.60 2.11
CA ILE A 278 -14.04 10.90 2.06
C ILE A 278 -14.92 11.26 3.27
N ALA A 279 -14.35 11.35 4.48
CA ALA A 279 -15.09 11.80 5.66
C ALA A 279 -15.68 13.21 5.48
N ARG A 280 -14.91 14.15 4.92
CA ARG A 280 -15.40 15.50 4.61
C ARG A 280 -16.41 15.53 3.46
N GLN A 281 -16.26 14.69 2.44
CA GLN A 281 -17.30 14.50 1.39
C GLN A 281 -18.62 13.94 1.97
N LEU A 282 -18.57 13.20 3.09
CA LEU A 282 -19.74 12.75 3.86
C LEU A 282 -20.28 13.79 4.86
N GLY A 283 -19.77 15.03 4.85
CA GLY A 283 -20.14 16.06 5.82
C GLY A 283 -19.74 15.72 7.26
N CYS A 284 -18.83 14.77 7.47
CA CYS A 284 -18.44 14.31 8.80
C CYS A 284 -17.24 15.11 9.31
N SER A 285 -17.42 15.76 10.46
CA SER A 285 -16.27 16.23 11.25
C SER A 285 -15.53 15.03 11.85
N LEU A 286 -14.20 15.07 11.82
CA LEU A 286 -13.35 14.05 12.46
C LEU A 286 -13.08 14.44 13.91
N TYR A 287 -13.02 13.44 14.79
CA TYR A 287 -12.74 13.63 16.20
C TYR A 287 -11.27 13.32 16.49
N LYS A 288 -10.45 14.33 16.83
CA LYS A 288 -9.07 14.11 17.29
C LYS A 288 -9.07 13.23 18.52
N VAL A 289 -8.27 12.16 18.50
CA VAL A 289 -7.90 11.40 19.71
C VAL A 289 -6.97 12.26 20.55
N ARG A 290 -7.35 12.50 21.81
CA ARG A 290 -6.56 13.26 22.79
C ARG A 290 -5.30 12.49 23.18
N ASP A 291 -4.21 13.24 23.36
CA ASP A 291 -2.88 12.71 23.65
C ASP A 291 -2.73 12.20 25.12
N LYS A 292 -3.75 12.39 25.97
CA LYS A 292 -3.77 12.01 27.39
C LYS A 292 -4.23 10.55 27.57
N CYS A 293 -3.30 9.66 27.89
CA CYS A 293 -3.53 8.25 28.23
C CYS A 293 -2.97 7.91 29.62
N PRO A 294 -3.73 8.09 30.73
CA PRO A 294 -3.25 7.72 32.06
C PRO A 294 -3.11 6.19 32.19
N LEU A 295 -2.06 5.74 32.86
CA LEU A 295 -1.83 4.34 33.17
C LEU A 295 -2.27 4.02 34.61
N TYR A 296 -2.89 2.86 34.80
CA TYR A 296 -3.36 2.35 36.08
C TYR A 296 -2.66 1.06 36.47
N ARG A 297 -2.38 0.92 37.75
CA ARG A 297 -1.77 -0.27 38.37
C ARG A 297 -2.80 -1.37 38.59
N VAL A 298 -2.32 -2.57 38.90
CA VAL A 298 -3.13 -3.74 39.33
C VAL A 298 -3.93 -3.44 40.61
N ASP A 299 -3.46 -2.54 41.48
CA ASP A 299 -4.19 -2.08 42.67
C ASP A 299 -5.16 -0.90 42.42
N GLY A 300 -5.41 -0.58 41.15
CA GLY A 300 -6.34 0.44 40.70
C GLY A 300 -5.86 1.88 40.82
N LYS A 301 -4.68 2.14 41.43
CA LYS A 301 -4.14 3.50 41.52
C LYS A 301 -3.58 3.97 40.17
N PRO A 302 -3.65 5.27 39.84
CA PRO A 302 -2.91 5.83 38.72
C PRO A 302 -1.39 5.69 38.97
N VAL A 303 -0.63 5.58 37.88
CA VAL A 303 0.83 5.67 37.88
C VAL A 303 1.28 7.12 38.09
N ASP A 304 2.43 7.31 38.74
CA ASP A 304 3.05 8.62 38.89
C ASP A 304 3.52 9.18 37.51
N PRO A 305 3.10 10.39 37.09
CA PRO A 305 3.44 10.93 35.77
C PRO A 305 4.95 11.15 35.53
N ASP A 306 5.75 11.43 36.57
CA ASP A 306 7.20 11.57 36.41
C ASP A 306 7.87 10.20 36.25
N LEU A 307 7.31 9.14 36.86
CA LEU A 307 7.75 7.76 36.65
C LEU A 307 7.38 7.25 35.26
N ASP A 308 6.16 7.51 34.79
CA ASP A 308 5.68 7.16 33.45
C ASP A 308 6.59 7.80 32.38
N MET A 309 6.77 9.12 32.43
CA MET A 309 7.69 9.87 31.57
C MET A 309 9.16 9.40 31.67
N LYS A 310 9.62 8.93 32.84
CA LYS A 310 10.97 8.35 33.01
C LYS A 310 11.10 7.04 32.24
N VAL A 311 10.12 6.14 32.34
CA VAL A 311 10.14 4.81 31.71
C VAL A 311 9.87 4.91 30.20
N GLU A 312 8.91 5.73 29.76
CA GLU A 312 8.67 6.03 28.34
C GLU A 312 9.95 6.60 27.69
N GLY A 313 10.59 7.57 28.36
CA GLY A 313 11.88 8.10 27.96
C GLY A 313 13.00 7.04 27.93
N ALA A 314 12.96 6.02 28.78
CA ALA A 314 13.92 4.92 28.79
C ALA A 314 13.67 3.94 27.62
N PHE A 315 12.42 3.59 27.37
CA PHE A 315 11.96 2.76 26.25
C PHE A 315 12.36 3.37 24.90
N ASN A 316 12.06 4.66 24.70
CA ASN A 316 12.45 5.40 23.51
C ASN A 316 13.98 5.44 23.32
N ARG A 317 14.76 5.56 24.42
CA ARG A 317 16.23 5.45 24.40
C ARG A 317 16.74 4.04 24.06
N LEU A 318 15.94 2.98 24.19
CA LEU A 318 16.30 1.63 23.72
C LEU A 318 15.98 1.45 22.23
N LEU A 319 14.88 2.01 21.73
CA LEU A 319 14.60 2.05 20.29
C LEU A 319 15.68 2.85 19.53
N ASP A 320 16.12 4.00 20.07
CA ASP A 320 17.29 4.75 19.58
C ASP A 320 18.58 3.91 19.50
N LYS A 321 18.77 2.97 20.44
CA LYS A 321 19.94 2.07 20.46
C LYS A 321 19.78 0.90 19.49
N ALA A 322 18.57 0.35 19.35
CA ALA A 322 18.26 -0.67 18.35
C ALA A 322 18.44 -0.13 16.93
N SER A 323 18.00 1.11 16.66
CA SER A 323 18.20 1.78 15.36
C SER A 323 19.69 2.03 15.05
N LYS A 324 20.53 2.32 16.06
CA LYS A 324 22.00 2.39 15.90
C LYS A 324 22.62 1.00 15.74
N LEU A 325 22.09 -0.02 16.41
CA LEU A 325 22.57 -1.40 16.31
C LEU A 325 22.38 -1.95 14.89
N ARG A 326 21.22 -1.78 14.25
CA ARG A 326 21.04 -2.20 12.84
C ARG A 326 22.04 -1.54 11.89
N GLN A 327 22.34 -0.24 12.08
CA GLN A 327 23.32 0.49 11.28
C GLN A 327 24.75 -0.07 11.43
N LEU A 328 25.10 -0.56 12.63
CA LEU A 328 26.40 -1.20 12.89
C LEU A 328 26.46 -2.67 12.43
N MET A 329 25.31 -3.36 12.36
CA MET A 329 25.22 -4.76 11.94
C MET A 329 25.07 -4.93 10.42
N GLY A 330 24.61 -3.90 9.70
CA GLY A 330 24.32 -3.99 8.26
C GLY A 330 23.31 -5.10 7.95
N ASP A 331 23.55 -5.85 6.88
CA ASP A 331 22.70 -6.94 6.39
C ASP A 331 22.38 -8.00 7.47
N VAL A 332 23.29 -8.22 8.43
CA VAL A 332 23.10 -9.19 9.53
C VAL A 332 21.91 -8.81 10.43
N SER A 333 21.48 -7.54 10.43
CA SER A 333 20.29 -7.11 11.16
C SER A 333 18.97 -7.65 10.58
N MET A 334 18.97 -8.19 9.36
CA MET A 334 17.78 -8.81 8.74
C MET A 334 17.39 -10.13 9.41
N ASP A 335 18.37 -10.88 9.94
CA ASP A 335 18.18 -12.16 10.63
C ASP A 335 17.93 -12.02 12.14
N VAL A 336 17.91 -10.78 12.66
CA VAL A 336 17.74 -10.47 14.08
C VAL A 336 16.38 -9.84 14.35
N SER A 337 15.73 -10.23 15.45
CA SER A 337 14.47 -9.60 15.87
C SER A 337 14.68 -8.36 16.73
N LEU A 338 13.76 -7.40 16.62
CA LEU A 338 13.73 -6.20 17.45
C LEU A 338 13.70 -6.57 18.95
N GLY A 339 12.95 -7.60 19.31
CA GLY A 339 12.86 -8.12 20.67
C GLY A 339 14.21 -8.62 21.22
N ALA A 340 15.04 -9.27 20.40
CA ALA A 340 16.38 -9.70 20.82
C ALA A 340 17.30 -8.51 21.11
N ALA A 341 17.23 -7.45 20.31
CA ALA A 341 18.00 -6.21 20.55
C ALA A 341 17.52 -5.49 21.83
N LEU A 342 16.21 -5.33 22.00
CA LEU A 342 15.62 -4.69 23.19
C LEU A 342 15.94 -5.47 24.47
N GLU A 343 15.86 -6.80 24.44
CA GLU A 343 16.20 -7.65 25.58
C GLU A 343 17.69 -7.55 25.94
N THR A 344 18.57 -7.58 24.94
CA THR A 344 20.02 -7.42 25.15
C THR A 344 20.34 -6.11 25.85
N PHE A 345 19.73 -4.99 25.44
CA PHE A 345 19.92 -3.71 26.14
C PHE A 345 19.26 -3.69 27.52
N ARG A 346 18.08 -4.30 27.70
CA ARG A 346 17.41 -4.40 29.01
C ARG A 346 18.29 -5.09 30.05
N GLN A 347 18.99 -6.16 29.67
CA GLN A 347 19.91 -6.88 30.57
C GLN A 347 21.16 -6.08 30.94
N VAL A 348 21.65 -5.20 30.04
CA VAL A 348 22.84 -4.36 30.26
C VAL A 348 22.56 -3.10 31.09
N TYR A 349 21.32 -2.62 31.11
CA TYR A 349 20.93 -1.36 31.78
C TYR A 349 19.80 -1.53 32.83
N GLY A 350 19.51 -2.75 33.25
CA GLY A 350 18.24 -3.09 33.91
C GLY A 350 18.08 -2.54 35.33
N ASP A 351 16.82 -2.31 35.72
CA ASP A 351 16.41 -2.07 37.10
C ASP A 351 14.91 -2.39 37.34
N ALA A 352 14.51 -2.37 38.62
CA ALA A 352 13.18 -2.23 39.22
C ALA A 352 11.95 -2.98 38.63
N THR A 353 11.29 -3.78 39.47
CA THR A 353 10.04 -4.51 39.16
C THR A 353 8.89 -3.60 38.71
N GLU A 354 8.80 -2.39 39.27
CA GLU A 354 7.74 -1.43 38.94
C GLU A 354 7.96 -0.77 37.58
N GLU A 355 9.21 -0.39 37.28
CA GLU A 355 9.61 0.08 35.96
C GLU A 355 9.46 -1.03 34.92
N MET A 356 9.65 -2.29 35.32
CA MET A 356 9.43 -3.46 34.46
C MET A 356 7.97 -3.62 34.02
N SER A 357 6.99 -3.39 34.90
CA SER A 357 5.56 -3.45 34.53
C SER A 357 5.17 -2.35 33.53
N LEU A 358 5.69 -1.13 33.70
CA LEU A 358 5.56 -0.03 32.74
C LEU A 358 6.27 -0.34 31.41
N PHE A 359 7.49 -0.87 31.47
CA PHE A 359 8.27 -1.26 30.30
C PHE A 359 7.56 -2.37 29.48
N ASN A 360 6.94 -3.34 30.18
CA ASN A 360 6.10 -4.35 29.55
C ASN A 360 4.84 -3.74 28.91
N TRP A 361 4.26 -2.68 29.48
CA TRP A 361 3.15 -1.96 28.85
C TRP A 361 3.57 -1.25 27.55
N HIS A 362 4.72 -0.58 27.52
CA HIS A 362 5.25 0.01 26.27
C HIS A 362 5.60 -1.07 25.22
N LEU A 363 6.14 -2.22 25.64
CA LEU A 363 6.31 -3.38 24.75
C LEU A 363 4.97 -3.87 24.20
N ALA A 364 3.93 -3.99 25.04
CA ALA A 364 2.59 -4.39 24.59
C ALA A 364 1.97 -3.37 23.62
N ASN A 365 2.23 -2.07 23.82
CA ASN A 365 1.80 -1.00 22.91
C ASN A 365 2.50 -1.10 21.55
N LEU A 366 3.79 -1.44 21.52
CA LEU A 366 4.55 -1.71 20.30
C LEU A 366 4.08 -3.00 19.58
N GLU A 367 3.76 -4.05 20.33
CA GLU A 367 3.14 -5.27 19.80
C GLU A 367 1.71 -5.05 19.29
N TYR A 368 0.97 -4.10 19.86
CA TYR A 368 -0.32 -3.61 19.34
C TYR A 368 -0.14 -2.88 18.01
N ALA A 369 0.75 -1.87 17.96
CA ALA A 369 0.99 -1.09 16.75
C ALA A 369 1.32 -1.98 15.54
N ASN A 370 2.18 -2.98 15.75
CA ASN A 370 2.59 -3.95 14.72
C ASN A 370 1.63 -5.16 14.57
N ALA A 371 0.66 -5.35 15.49
CA ALA A 371 -0.04 -6.62 15.73
C ALA A 371 0.90 -7.85 15.82
N GLY A 372 2.17 -7.68 16.17
CA GLY A 372 3.22 -8.67 16.01
C GLY A 372 4.11 -8.77 17.23
N LEU A 373 4.52 -9.99 17.59
CA LEU A 373 5.44 -10.21 18.71
C LEU A 373 6.78 -9.53 18.40
N VAL A 374 7.34 -8.75 19.33
CA VAL A 374 8.65 -8.09 19.11
C VAL A 374 9.77 -9.10 18.82
N SER A 375 9.64 -10.33 19.32
CA SER A 375 10.53 -11.46 19.04
C SER A 375 10.49 -11.96 17.58
N LYS A 376 9.53 -11.50 16.76
CA LYS A 376 9.35 -11.86 15.35
C LYS A 376 9.48 -10.68 14.38
N LEU A 377 9.44 -9.43 14.86
CA LEU A 377 9.62 -8.23 14.03
C LEU A 377 11.08 -8.04 13.63
N SER A 378 11.35 -7.66 12.38
CA SER A 378 12.69 -7.43 11.83
C SER A 378 13.38 -6.26 12.51
N LEU A 379 14.57 -6.46 13.10
CA LEU A 379 15.38 -5.37 13.64
C LEU A 379 15.77 -4.36 12.55
N ALA A 380 16.00 -4.84 11.32
CA ALA A 380 16.35 -3.99 10.18
C ALA A 380 15.21 -3.06 9.72
N PHE A 381 13.97 -3.57 9.71
CA PHE A 381 12.89 -3.04 8.84
C PHE A 381 11.49 -2.94 9.47
N TRP A 382 11.31 -3.12 10.78
CA TRP A 382 9.98 -3.01 11.42
C TRP A 382 9.33 -1.61 11.30
N ASP A 383 10.15 -0.57 11.21
CA ASP A 383 9.84 0.87 11.15
C ASP A 383 10.10 1.45 9.74
N GLN A 384 10.04 0.62 8.70
CA GLN A 384 10.41 1.03 7.34
C GLN A 384 9.40 1.98 6.67
N ASP A 385 8.19 2.09 7.22
CA ASP A 385 7.12 3.00 6.78
C ASP A 385 7.04 4.31 7.56
N ASP A 386 7.74 4.47 8.70
CA ASP A 386 7.85 5.73 9.46
C ASP A 386 8.15 6.98 8.60
N PRO A 387 9.03 6.94 7.57
CA PRO A 387 9.31 8.10 6.71
C PRO A 387 8.14 8.57 5.85
N TYR A 388 7.04 7.82 5.80
CA TYR A 388 5.85 8.09 4.97
C TYR A 388 4.60 8.43 5.81
N ASP A 389 4.73 8.79 7.09
CA ASP A 389 3.56 9.19 7.89
C ASP A 389 2.71 10.28 7.19
N MET A 390 1.39 10.13 7.30
CA MET A 390 0.41 10.99 6.62
C MET A 390 0.24 12.37 7.27
N GLY A 391 0.79 12.61 8.46
CA GLY A 391 0.85 13.90 9.11
C GLY A 391 -0.48 14.43 9.66
N GLY A 392 -0.38 15.23 10.72
CA GLY A 392 -1.53 15.74 11.47
C GLY A 392 -2.07 14.73 12.48
N ASP A 393 -3.25 15.00 13.02
CA ASP A 393 -3.78 14.25 14.16
C ASP A 393 -4.25 12.83 13.82
N HIS A 394 -4.27 11.97 14.84
CA HIS A 394 -4.97 10.69 14.79
C HIS A 394 -6.44 10.92 15.14
N CYS A 395 -7.36 10.39 14.33
CA CYS A 395 -8.78 10.70 14.44
C CYS A 395 -9.69 9.48 14.43
N PHE A 396 -10.83 9.60 15.11
CA PHE A 396 -12.01 8.76 14.93
C PHE A 396 -13.01 9.40 13.97
N LEU A 397 -13.83 8.57 13.31
CA LEU A 397 -15.00 9.00 12.57
C LEU A 397 -16.26 8.79 13.42
N PRO A 398 -17.01 9.86 13.78
CA PRO A 398 -18.27 9.72 14.51
C PRO A 398 -19.29 8.83 13.77
N GLY A 399 -19.83 7.83 14.48
CA GLY A 399 -20.68 6.78 13.91
C GLY A 399 -19.92 5.60 13.29
N GLY A 400 -18.59 5.55 13.40
CA GLY A 400 -17.74 4.41 13.01
C GLY A 400 -17.38 4.34 11.52
N ASN A 401 -16.26 3.68 11.22
CA ASN A 401 -15.67 3.62 9.88
C ASN A 401 -16.49 2.87 8.83
N GLY A 402 -17.50 2.10 9.27
CA GLY A 402 -18.52 1.50 8.41
C GLY A 402 -19.26 2.52 7.56
N ARG A 403 -19.36 3.79 8.00
CA ARG A 403 -19.91 4.88 7.18
C ARG A 403 -19.11 5.12 5.89
N LEU A 404 -17.78 4.98 5.93
CA LEU A 404 -16.92 5.03 4.75
C LEU A 404 -17.19 3.82 3.84
N VAL A 405 -17.28 2.62 4.43
CA VAL A 405 -17.51 1.36 3.72
C VAL A 405 -18.85 1.37 2.98
N HIS A 406 -19.95 1.75 3.64
CA HIS A 406 -21.27 1.80 3.03
C HIS A 406 -21.33 2.78 1.85
N SER A 407 -20.76 3.97 2.02
CA SER A 407 -20.72 5.02 0.99
C SER A 407 -19.82 4.65 -0.20
N LEU A 408 -18.75 3.87 0.03
CA LEU A 408 -17.91 3.33 -1.04
C LEU A 408 -18.58 2.15 -1.78
N ALA A 409 -19.32 1.30 -1.07
CA ALA A 409 -20.07 0.17 -1.63
C ALA A 409 -21.34 0.59 -2.38
N GLU A 410 -21.83 1.82 -2.18
CA GLU A 410 -23.00 2.35 -2.87
C GLU A 410 -22.83 2.30 -4.41
N ASN A 411 -23.79 1.66 -5.07
CA ASN A 411 -23.84 1.39 -6.51
C ASN A 411 -22.68 0.53 -7.08
N VAL A 412 -21.95 -0.20 -6.22
CA VAL A 412 -20.97 -1.20 -6.64
C VAL A 412 -21.65 -2.57 -6.82
N PRO A 413 -21.43 -3.31 -7.93
CA PRO A 413 -22.01 -4.63 -8.16
C PRO A 413 -21.30 -5.70 -7.34
N ILE A 414 -21.68 -5.83 -6.06
CA ILE A 414 -21.12 -6.79 -5.09
C ILE A 414 -22.03 -8.01 -4.96
N LEU A 415 -21.45 -9.20 -5.10
CA LEU A 415 -22.08 -10.48 -4.83
C LEU A 415 -21.51 -11.03 -3.52
N TYR A 416 -22.34 -10.97 -2.47
CA TYR A 416 -22.02 -11.47 -1.13
C TYR A 416 -22.11 -12.99 -1.04
N GLU A 417 -21.47 -13.55 0.01
CA GLU A 417 -21.41 -14.98 0.30
C GLU A 417 -20.79 -15.81 -0.85
N LYS A 418 -19.93 -15.17 -1.65
CA LYS A 418 -19.15 -15.76 -2.75
C LYS A 418 -17.72 -16.02 -2.32
N THR A 419 -17.55 -17.01 -1.45
CA THR A 419 -16.23 -17.55 -1.12
C THR A 419 -15.58 -18.12 -2.38
N VAL A 420 -14.49 -17.50 -2.84
CA VAL A 420 -13.69 -17.95 -3.99
C VAL A 420 -12.74 -19.07 -3.55
N GLN A 421 -12.67 -20.18 -4.29
CA GLN A 421 -11.72 -21.28 -4.05
C GLN A 421 -10.68 -21.42 -5.16
N THR A 422 -10.89 -20.84 -6.34
CA THR A 422 -9.96 -20.97 -7.47
C THR A 422 -9.97 -19.73 -8.36
N ILE A 423 -8.78 -19.27 -8.75
CA ILE A 423 -8.56 -18.20 -9.73
C ILE A 423 -7.74 -18.78 -10.88
N ARG A 424 -8.35 -18.95 -12.04
CA ARG A 424 -7.66 -19.33 -13.29
C ARG A 424 -7.36 -18.09 -14.12
N TYR A 425 -6.16 -17.99 -14.69
CA TYR A 425 -5.76 -16.86 -15.53
C TYR A 425 -4.87 -17.30 -16.70
N GLY A 426 -4.95 -16.59 -17.83
CA GLY A 426 -4.14 -16.90 -19.01
C GLY A 426 -4.38 -15.99 -20.21
N ALA A 427 -3.92 -16.44 -21.39
CA ALA A 427 -4.02 -15.69 -22.64
C ALA A 427 -5.46 -15.27 -22.98
N ASP A 428 -6.44 -16.12 -22.65
CA ASP A 428 -7.85 -15.95 -23.01
C ASP A 428 -8.65 -15.09 -22.01
N GLY A 429 -8.09 -14.76 -20.85
CA GLY A 429 -8.78 -14.03 -19.78
C GLY A 429 -8.60 -14.68 -18.41
N VAL A 430 -9.64 -14.59 -17.58
CA VAL A 430 -9.70 -15.15 -16.24
C VAL A 430 -11.01 -15.90 -15.99
N LYS A 431 -10.97 -16.93 -15.14
CA LYS A 431 -12.15 -17.65 -14.64
C LYS A 431 -12.01 -17.84 -13.12
N VAL A 432 -12.91 -17.23 -12.36
CA VAL A 432 -12.92 -17.23 -10.89
C VAL A 432 -14.05 -18.13 -10.41
N THR A 433 -13.75 -19.14 -9.61
CA THR A 433 -14.72 -20.11 -9.10
C THR A 433 -15.08 -19.81 -7.64
N ALA A 434 -16.37 -19.66 -7.36
CA ALA A 434 -16.93 -19.53 -6.02
C ALA A 434 -18.08 -20.53 -5.84
N GLY A 435 -17.82 -21.61 -5.08
CA GLY A 435 -18.71 -22.76 -4.99
C GLY A 435 -18.93 -23.40 -6.37
N HIS A 436 -20.18 -23.62 -6.75
CA HIS A 436 -20.55 -24.16 -8.08
C HIS A 436 -20.63 -23.08 -9.18
N GLN A 437 -20.33 -21.81 -8.88
CA GLN A 437 -20.47 -20.69 -9.83
C GLN A 437 -19.10 -20.26 -10.36
N VAL A 438 -19.04 -19.99 -11.67
CA VAL A 438 -17.83 -19.52 -12.37
C VAL A 438 -18.10 -18.13 -12.94
N TYR A 439 -17.23 -17.19 -12.61
CA TYR A 439 -17.25 -15.80 -13.08
C TYR A 439 -16.10 -15.59 -14.06
N GLU A 440 -16.42 -15.25 -15.30
CA GLU A 440 -15.43 -15.03 -16.35
C GLU A 440 -15.18 -13.53 -16.56
N GLY A 441 -13.94 -13.19 -16.93
CA GLY A 441 -13.58 -11.81 -17.25
C GLY A 441 -12.28 -11.69 -18.03
N ASP A 442 -11.89 -10.46 -18.36
CA ASP A 442 -10.60 -10.16 -18.97
C ASP A 442 -9.47 -10.06 -17.94
N MET A 443 -9.78 -9.57 -16.73
CA MET A 443 -8.81 -9.41 -15.64
C MET A 443 -9.45 -9.76 -14.29
N VAL A 444 -8.61 -10.17 -13.34
CA VAL A 444 -9.00 -10.33 -11.94
C VAL A 444 -8.13 -9.45 -11.04
N LEU A 445 -8.74 -8.80 -10.06
CA LEU A 445 -8.04 -8.13 -8.96
C LEU A 445 -8.27 -8.94 -7.68
N CYS A 446 -7.20 -9.47 -7.10
CA CYS A 446 -7.23 -10.19 -5.84
C CYS A 446 -6.97 -9.21 -4.68
N THR A 447 -7.92 -9.09 -3.75
CA THR A 447 -7.80 -8.20 -2.57
C THR A 447 -7.96 -8.92 -1.23
N VAL A 448 -7.77 -10.24 -1.22
CA VAL A 448 -7.86 -11.04 0.01
C VAL A 448 -6.69 -10.73 0.96
N PRO A 449 -6.89 -10.80 2.29
CA PRO A 449 -5.81 -10.59 3.26
C PRO A 449 -4.64 -11.55 3.08
N LEU A 450 -3.43 -11.10 3.47
CA LEU A 450 -2.22 -11.94 3.42
C LEU A 450 -2.36 -13.26 4.19
N GLY A 451 -3.11 -13.29 5.30
CA GLY A 451 -3.44 -14.53 6.01
C GLY A 451 -4.20 -15.56 5.15
N VAL A 452 -5.13 -15.11 4.28
CA VAL A 452 -5.86 -15.98 3.33
C VAL A 452 -4.92 -16.52 2.24
N LEU A 453 -3.94 -15.72 1.79
CA LEU A 453 -2.89 -16.18 0.87
C LEU A 453 -1.96 -17.20 1.54
N LYS A 454 -1.51 -16.93 2.77
CA LYS A 454 -0.67 -17.83 3.59
C LYS A 454 -1.35 -19.17 3.87
N ASN A 455 -2.66 -19.17 4.12
CA ASN A 455 -3.44 -20.39 4.35
C ASN A 455 -3.68 -21.21 3.07
N GLY A 456 -3.38 -20.68 1.87
CA GLY A 456 -3.57 -21.38 0.61
C GLY A 456 -5.03 -21.60 0.22
N SER A 457 -5.98 -20.87 0.81
CA SER A 457 -7.43 -21.07 0.63
C SER A 457 -7.93 -20.85 -0.81
N ILE A 458 -7.12 -20.22 -1.66
CA ILE A 458 -7.43 -19.96 -3.08
C ILE A 458 -6.38 -20.64 -3.94
N LYS A 459 -6.81 -21.57 -4.79
CA LYS A 459 -5.95 -22.21 -5.78
C LYS A 459 -5.78 -21.32 -7.01
N PHE A 460 -4.54 -20.90 -7.27
CA PHE A 460 -4.16 -20.20 -8.50
C PHE A 460 -3.86 -21.22 -9.61
N VAL A 461 -4.32 -20.97 -10.84
CA VAL A 461 -4.02 -21.81 -12.02
C VAL A 461 -3.70 -20.94 -13.26
N PRO A 462 -2.45 -20.90 -13.76
CA PRO A 462 -1.26 -21.57 -13.22
C PRO A 462 -0.91 -21.07 -11.81
N GLU A 463 0.01 -21.76 -11.15
CA GLU A 463 0.53 -21.36 -9.84
C GLU A 463 1.22 -19.98 -9.90
N LEU A 464 1.27 -19.28 -8.75
CA LEU A 464 1.93 -17.99 -8.66
C LEU A 464 3.46 -18.14 -8.84
N PRO A 465 4.17 -17.14 -9.37
CA PRO A 465 5.63 -17.17 -9.49
C PRO A 465 6.30 -17.38 -8.12
N GLN A 466 7.36 -18.19 -8.07
CA GLN A 466 8.04 -18.59 -6.82
C GLN A 466 8.38 -17.38 -5.93
N ARG A 467 8.94 -16.30 -6.49
CA ARG A 467 9.26 -15.05 -5.78
C ARG A 467 8.07 -14.47 -4.99
N LYS A 468 6.84 -14.63 -5.50
CA LYS A 468 5.59 -14.20 -4.85
C LYS A 468 5.11 -15.20 -3.80
N LEU A 469 5.29 -16.50 -4.01
CA LEU A 469 5.07 -17.50 -2.95
C LEU A 469 6.04 -17.28 -1.78
N ASP A 470 7.29 -16.93 -2.07
CA ASP A 470 8.32 -16.65 -1.07
C ASP A 470 8.02 -15.38 -0.27
N CYS A 471 7.54 -14.29 -0.91
CA CYS A 471 7.15 -13.07 -0.16
C CYS A 471 5.89 -13.31 0.69
N ILE A 472 4.89 -14.04 0.17
CA ILE A 472 3.71 -14.48 0.92
C ILE A 472 4.13 -15.32 2.14
N LYS A 473 5.19 -16.13 2.03
CA LYS A 473 5.76 -16.88 3.15
C LYS A 473 6.50 -15.97 4.14
N ARG A 474 7.40 -15.09 3.67
CA ARG A 474 8.26 -14.22 4.49
C ARG A 474 7.51 -13.17 5.30
N LEU A 475 6.63 -12.38 4.68
CA LEU A 475 5.93 -11.27 5.34
C LEU A 475 5.25 -11.72 6.62
N GLY A 476 5.31 -10.93 7.67
CA GLY A 476 4.55 -11.19 8.88
C GLY A 476 3.05 -10.95 8.64
N PHE A 477 2.20 -11.72 9.31
CA PHE A 477 0.78 -11.42 9.42
C PHE A 477 0.37 -11.58 10.88
N GLY A 478 0.04 -10.45 11.49
CA GLY A 478 -0.13 -10.28 12.93
C GLY A 478 -1.52 -10.60 13.43
N LEU A 479 -1.69 -10.50 14.75
CA LEU A 479 -2.94 -10.67 15.46
C LEU A 479 -3.13 -9.61 16.56
N LEU A 480 -4.26 -8.94 16.48
CA LEU A 480 -4.78 -7.97 17.44
C LEU A 480 -6.29 -8.20 17.55
N ASN A 481 -6.79 -8.30 18.79
CA ASN A 481 -8.21 -8.47 19.07
C ASN A 481 -8.76 -7.36 19.98
N LYS A 482 -10.09 -7.27 20.05
CA LYS A 482 -10.86 -6.27 20.79
C LYS A 482 -11.96 -6.94 21.61
N VAL A 483 -12.28 -6.35 22.76
CA VAL A 483 -13.54 -6.56 23.50
C VAL A 483 -14.31 -5.25 23.52
N ALA A 484 -15.41 -5.20 22.78
CA ALA A 484 -16.34 -4.07 22.82
C ALA A 484 -17.40 -4.29 23.90
N MET A 485 -17.66 -3.27 24.72
CA MET A 485 -18.58 -3.32 25.85
C MET A 485 -19.48 -2.08 25.86
N LEU A 486 -20.79 -2.28 25.66
CA LEU A 486 -21.79 -1.23 25.78
C LEU A 486 -22.36 -1.24 27.21
N PHE A 487 -22.24 -0.14 27.94
CA PHE A 487 -22.69 -0.02 29.33
C PHE A 487 -24.00 0.81 29.45
N PRO A 488 -24.69 0.80 30.60
CA PRO A 488 -25.84 1.67 30.83
C PRO A 488 -25.51 3.17 30.90
N PHE A 489 -24.28 3.53 31.31
CA PHE A 489 -23.80 4.91 31.41
C PHE A 489 -22.26 4.95 31.33
N VAL A 490 -21.70 6.14 31.08
CA VAL A 490 -20.25 6.39 31.10
C VAL A 490 -19.79 6.52 32.54
N PHE A 491 -19.07 5.53 33.07
CA PHE A 491 -18.47 5.60 34.42
C PHE A 491 -17.01 6.09 34.41
N TRP A 492 -16.31 5.98 33.29
CA TRP A 492 -14.88 6.28 33.14
C TRP A 492 -14.54 7.75 32.80
N GLY A 493 -15.55 8.63 32.77
CA GLY A 493 -15.39 10.04 32.38
C GLY A 493 -15.42 10.29 30.86
N THR A 494 -15.35 11.56 30.47
CA THR A 494 -15.46 12.03 29.07
C THR A 494 -14.33 12.96 28.63
N ASP A 495 -13.35 13.23 29.51
CA ASP A 495 -12.10 13.93 29.23
C ASP A 495 -10.99 13.00 28.69
N LEU A 496 -11.20 11.69 28.81
CA LEU A 496 -10.29 10.64 28.35
C LEU A 496 -10.83 9.92 27.11
N ASP A 497 -9.96 9.73 26.13
CA ASP A 497 -10.19 8.87 24.96
C ASP A 497 -9.47 7.52 25.09
N THR A 498 -8.42 7.46 25.91
CA THR A 498 -7.65 6.26 26.21
C THR A 498 -7.27 6.20 27.68
N PHE A 499 -7.01 4.99 28.18
CA PHE A 499 -6.29 4.72 29.43
C PHE A 499 -5.68 3.31 29.39
N GLY A 500 -4.54 3.12 30.07
CA GLY A 500 -3.83 1.85 30.12
C GLY A 500 -3.94 1.15 31.47
N HIS A 501 -3.73 -0.17 31.47
CA HIS A 501 -3.68 -1.02 32.66
C HIS A 501 -2.39 -1.84 32.65
N LEU A 502 -1.62 -1.78 33.73
CA LEU A 502 -0.38 -2.54 33.92
C LEU A 502 -0.65 -3.98 34.38
N THR A 503 0.30 -4.87 34.15
CA THR A 503 0.30 -6.22 34.73
C THR A 503 1.71 -6.59 35.20
N GLU A 504 1.77 -7.39 36.26
CA GLU A 504 3.00 -7.96 36.81
C GLU A 504 3.46 -9.21 36.03
N ASP A 505 2.58 -9.82 35.23
CA ASP A 505 2.88 -10.97 34.38
C ASP A 505 3.34 -10.53 32.97
N PRO A 506 4.63 -10.61 32.62
CA PRO A 506 5.13 -10.20 31.31
C PRO A 506 4.58 -11.05 30.16
N THR A 507 4.12 -12.28 30.41
CA THR A 507 3.56 -13.17 29.37
C THR A 507 2.13 -12.79 29.00
N ASN A 508 1.46 -11.99 29.83
CA ASN A 508 0.11 -11.47 29.60
C ASN A 508 0.12 -9.93 29.44
N ARG A 509 1.27 -9.30 29.16
CA ARG A 509 1.43 -7.84 29.00
C ARG A 509 0.45 -7.17 28.04
N GLY A 510 -0.05 -7.92 27.05
CA GLY A 510 -1.02 -7.44 26.07
C GLY A 510 -2.48 -7.78 26.37
N GLU A 511 -2.79 -8.38 27.52
CA GLU A 511 -4.16 -8.74 27.92
C GLU A 511 -4.88 -7.53 28.54
N PHE A 512 -5.83 -6.94 27.80
CA PHE A 512 -6.63 -5.76 28.22
C PHE A 512 -5.79 -4.54 28.64
N PHE A 513 -4.57 -4.44 28.10
CA PHE A 513 -3.56 -3.46 28.50
C PHE A 513 -3.92 -2.00 28.16
N LEU A 514 -4.77 -1.78 27.16
CA LEU A 514 -5.17 -0.46 26.66
C LEU A 514 -6.67 -0.45 26.35
N PHE A 515 -7.36 0.56 26.88
CA PHE A 515 -8.77 0.84 26.67
C PHE A 515 -8.93 2.10 25.82
N TYR A 516 -9.91 2.08 24.92
CA TYR A 516 -10.39 3.25 24.19
C TYR A 516 -11.83 3.58 24.59
N SER A 517 -12.05 4.81 25.03
CA SER A 517 -13.36 5.42 25.27
C SER A 517 -13.98 5.84 23.94
N TYR A 518 -15.14 5.29 23.60
CA TYR A 518 -15.89 5.64 22.40
C TYR A 518 -17.07 6.58 22.71
N ALA A 519 -17.19 7.06 23.95
CA ALA A 519 -18.31 7.84 24.46
C ALA A 519 -18.61 9.13 23.66
N GLN A 520 -17.59 9.74 23.06
CA GLN A 520 -17.73 10.98 22.24
C GLN A 520 -18.01 10.71 20.75
N VAL A 521 -17.87 9.46 20.29
CA VAL A 521 -17.82 9.15 18.84
C VAL A 521 -18.78 8.04 18.39
N ALA A 522 -19.16 7.12 19.27
CA ALA A 522 -20.04 6.01 18.93
C ALA A 522 -21.55 6.31 19.06
N GLY A 523 -21.92 7.41 19.71
CA GLY A 523 -23.31 7.74 20.04
C GLY A 523 -23.79 7.24 21.41
N GLY A 524 -22.96 6.51 22.15
CA GLY A 524 -23.30 5.99 23.47
C GLY A 524 -22.10 5.52 24.31
N PRO A 525 -22.34 5.12 25.57
CA PRO A 525 -21.36 4.61 26.54
C PRO A 525 -20.72 3.28 26.11
N LEU A 526 -19.85 3.35 25.13
CA LEU A 526 -19.07 2.23 24.60
C LEU A 526 -17.61 2.34 25.04
N LEU A 527 -17.05 1.23 25.51
CA LEU A 527 -15.64 1.06 25.82
C LEU A 527 -15.07 -0.12 25.01
N ILE A 528 -13.86 0.04 24.47
CA ILE A 528 -13.14 -1.00 23.72
C ILE A 528 -11.84 -1.34 24.47
N ALA A 529 -11.69 -2.58 24.95
CA ALA A 529 -10.42 -3.08 25.47
C ALA A 529 -9.63 -3.80 24.37
N LEU A 530 -8.31 -3.63 24.31
CA LEU A 530 -7.43 -4.27 23.33
C LEU A 530 -6.75 -5.52 23.87
N VAL A 531 -6.50 -6.49 22.99
CA VAL A 531 -5.73 -7.70 23.28
C VAL A 531 -4.65 -7.92 22.22
N ALA A 532 -3.39 -7.74 22.60
CA ALA A 532 -2.21 -7.71 21.73
C ALA A 532 -1.14 -8.75 22.13
N GLY A 533 -0.06 -8.84 21.36
CA GLY A 533 1.10 -9.69 21.68
C GLY A 533 0.75 -11.17 21.84
N GLU A 534 1.41 -11.87 22.77
CA GLU A 534 1.14 -13.29 23.05
C GLU A 534 -0.28 -13.52 23.60
N ALA A 535 -0.82 -12.54 24.34
CA ALA A 535 -2.18 -12.60 24.85
C ALA A 535 -3.21 -12.70 23.71
N ALA A 536 -3.00 -12.03 22.58
CA ALA A 536 -3.90 -12.10 21.43
C ALA A 536 -4.06 -13.53 20.87
N HIS A 537 -3.00 -14.34 20.91
CA HIS A 537 -3.04 -15.75 20.50
C HIS A 537 -3.74 -16.64 21.52
N LYS A 538 -3.44 -16.48 22.83
CA LYS A 538 -4.15 -17.17 23.92
C LYS A 538 -5.66 -16.89 23.84
N PHE A 539 -6.00 -15.62 23.61
CA PHE A 539 -7.36 -15.08 23.59
C PHE A 539 -8.26 -15.67 22.50
N GLU A 540 -7.73 -16.09 21.33
CA GLU A 540 -8.56 -16.74 20.29
C GLU A 540 -9.29 -17.99 20.81
N THR A 541 -8.67 -18.72 21.74
CA THR A 541 -9.23 -19.95 22.34
C THR A 541 -10.02 -19.71 23.63
N MET A 542 -9.98 -18.51 24.21
CA MET A 542 -10.66 -18.17 25.45
C MET A 542 -12.19 -18.10 25.24
N PRO A 543 -13.03 -18.58 26.18
CA PRO A 543 -14.47 -18.34 26.13
C PRO A 543 -14.80 -16.83 26.21
N PRO A 544 -15.78 -16.33 25.44
CA PRO A 544 -16.17 -14.91 25.50
C PRO A 544 -16.71 -14.46 26.86
N THR A 545 -17.26 -15.38 27.65
CA THR A 545 -17.65 -15.15 29.06
C THR A 545 -16.46 -14.76 29.90
N ASP A 546 -15.40 -15.58 29.87
CA ASP A 546 -14.22 -15.47 30.72
C ASP A 546 -13.43 -14.20 30.38
N ALA A 547 -13.36 -13.88 29.07
CA ALA A 547 -12.84 -12.61 28.57
C ALA A 547 -13.57 -11.40 29.17
N VAL A 548 -14.90 -11.43 29.19
CA VAL A 548 -15.74 -10.36 29.76
C VAL A 548 -15.60 -10.30 31.29
N THR A 549 -15.54 -11.44 31.98
CA THR A 549 -15.29 -11.48 33.43
C THR A 549 -13.93 -10.87 33.79
N ARG A 550 -12.85 -11.22 33.08
CA ARG A 550 -11.50 -10.69 33.31
C ARG A 550 -11.41 -9.19 33.10
N VAL A 551 -11.93 -8.67 31.99
CA VAL A 551 -11.88 -7.22 31.73
C VAL A 551 -12.77 -6.43 32.69
N LEU A 552 -13.90 -6.99 33.15
CA LEU A 552 -14.72 -6.38 34.21
C LEU A 552 -14.04 -6.42 35.58
N GLN A 553 -13.28 -7.46 35.91
CA GLN A 553 -12.46 -7.50 37.14
C GLN A 553 -11.41 -6.38 37.13
N ILE A 554 -10.73 -6.15 36.00
CA ILE A 554 -9.79 -5.03 35.80
C ILE A 554 -10.49 -3.68 35.97
N LEU A 555 -11.64 -3.47 35.30
CA LEU A 555 -12.40 -2.23 35.40
C LEU A 555 -12.90 -1.97 36.83
N ARG A 556 -13.42 -3.00 37.52
CA ARG A 556 -13.83 -2.91 38.93
C ARG A 556 -12.65 -2.57 39.84
N GLY A 557 -11.51 -3.24 39.67
CA GLY A 557 -10.28 -2.96 40.40
C GLY A 557 -9.79 -1.51 40.26
N MET A 558 -9.93 -0.91 39.08
CA MET A 558 -9.57 0.50 38.85
C MET A 558 -10.57 1.50 39.47
N TYR A 559 -11.88 1.28 39.27
CA TYR A 559 -12.89 2.32 39.54
C TYR A 559 -13.62 2.18 40.90
N GLU A 560 -13.86 0.96 41.40
CA GLU A 560 -14.60 0.76 42.66
C GLU A 560 -13.85 1.27 43.90
N PRO A 561 -12.51 1.17 44.03
CA PRO A 561 -11.77 1.83 45.11
C PRO A 561 -11.89 3.36 45.11
N GLN A 562 -12.15 3.95 43.93
CA GLN A 562 -12.42 5.38 43.76
C GLN A 562 -13.90 5.74 44.02
N ARG A 563 -14.70 4.78 44.50
CA ARG A 563 -16.17 4.85 44.72
C ARG A 563 -16.98 5.06 43.44
N ILE A 564 -16.43 4.70 42.28
CA ILE A 564 -17.12 4.73 40.99
C ILE A 564 -17.65 3.33 40.70
N ASN A 565 -18.99 3.19 40.68
CA ASN A 565 -19.66 1.92 40.43
C ASN A 565 -19.52 1.48 38.96
N VAL A 566 -19.03 0.25 38.73
CA VAL A 566 -18.90 -0.34 37.40
C VAL A 566 -20.09 -1.28 37.13
N PRO A 567 -21.10 -0.86 36.37
CA PRO A 567 -22.23 -1.71 36.02
C PRO A 567 -21.81 -2.84 35.06
N ASP A 568 -22.57 -3.94 35.04
CA ASP A 568 -22.39 -4.95 34.00
C ASP A 568 -22.79 -4.38 32.61
N PRO A 569 -22.12 -4.82 31.52
CA PRO A 569 -22.40 -4.34 30.17
C PRO A 569 -23.72 -4.91 29.64
N ILE A 570 -24.50 -4.05 28.98
CA ILE A 570 -25.74 -4.40 28.26
C ILE A 570 -25.45 -5.39 27.12
N GLN A 571 -24.35 -5.17 26.39
CA GLN A 571 -23.93 -6.04 25.30
C GLN A 571 -22.41 -6.05 25.20
N THR A 572 -21.84 -7.22 24.89
CA THR A 572 -20.40 -7.39 24.67
C THR A 572 -20.11 -8.08 23.33
N VAL A 573 -18.91 -7.83 22.78
CA VAL A 573 -18.42 -8.50 21.56
C VAL A 573 -16.92 -8.71 21.67
N CYS A 574 -16.47 -9.96 21.70
CA CYS A 574 -15.06 -10.32 21.53
C CYS A 574 -14.77 -10.58 20.04
N THR A 575 -13.65 -10.07 19.51
CA THR A 575 -13.20 -10.41 18.16
C THR A 575 -12.35 -11.68 18.13
N ARG A 576 -12.32 -12.34 16.97
CA ARG A 576 -11.56 -13.56 16.68
C ARG A 576 -10.92 -13.46 15.29
N TRP A 577 -10.06 -12.47 15.10
CA TRP A 577 -9.48 -12.18 13.78
C TRP A 577 -8.56 -13.29 13.26
N GLY A 578 -7.93 -14.07 14.17
CA GLY A 578 -7.13 -15.24 13.83
C GLY A 578 -7.97 -16.42 13.36
N GLY A 579 -9.10 -16.69 14.03
CA GLY A 579 -10.07 -17.72 13.62
C GLY A 579 -10.97 -17.34 12.43
N ASP A 580 -10.97 -16.09 11.97
CA ASP A 580 -11.81 -15.63 10.85
C ASP A 580 -11.29 -16.17 9.50
N PRO A 581 -12.04 -17.04 8.78
CA PRO A 581 -11.58 -17.68 7.54
C PRO A 581 -11.47 -16.71 6.35
N PHE A 582 -11.92 -15.47 6.50
CA PHE A 582 -11.77 -14.38 5.54
C PHE A 582 -10.75 -13.33 6.05
N SER A 583 -9.84 -13.73 6.96
CA SER A 583 -8.74 -12.89 7.45
C SER A 583 -7.49 -13.70 7.83
N PHE A 584 -7.63 -14.69 8.72
CA PHE A 584 -6.54 -15.44 9.37
C PHE A 584 -5.49 -14.55 10.07
N GLY A 585 -5.95 -13.51 10.76
CA GLY A 585 -5.13 -12.48 11.41
C GLY A 585 -5.64 -11.06 11.13
N SER A 586 -4.94 -10.07 11.67
CA SER A 586 -5.37 -8.66 11.67
C SER A 586 -4.73 -7.85 10.54
N TYR A 587 -3.40 -7.74 10.48
CA TYR A 587 -2.69 -6.99 9.42
C TYR A 587 -1.23 -7.44 9.27
N SER A 588 -0.59 -7.03 8.18
CA SER A 588 0.81 -7.37 7.91
C SER A 588 1.81 -6.61 8.79
N ASN A 589 3.00 -7.18 8.95
CA ASN A 589 4.18 -6.52 9.54
C ASN A 589 5.47 -7.10 8.94
N VAL A 590 6.60 -6.39 9.09
CA VAL A 590 7.89 -6.87 8.55
C VAL A 590 8.53 -7.82 9.55
N ALA A 591 8.37 -9.12 9.31
CA ALA A 591 8.98 -10.18 10.11
C ALA A 591 10.49 -10.31 9.84
N VAL A 592 11.23 -10.94 10.75
CA VAL A 592 12.64 -11.34 10.54
C VAL A 592 12.80 -12.08 9.20
N GLY A 593 13.82 -11.71 8.43
CA GLY A 593 14.08 -12.22 7.08
C GLY A 593 13.20 -11.64 5.97
N ALA A 594 12.22 -10.78 6.26
CA ALA A 594 11.45 -10.02 5.28
C ALA A 594 11.94 -8.57 5.17
N SER A 595 11.59 -7.88 4.07
CA SER A 595 11.89 -6.46 3.83
C SER A 595 10.67 -5.72 3.27
N GLY A 596 10.79 -4.39 3.11
CA GLY A 596 9.79 -3.59 2.41
C GLY A 596 9.54 -4.04 0.95
N ASP A 597 10.56 -4.62 0.30
CA ASP A 597 10.48 -5.11 -1.08
C ASP A 597 9.50 -6.28 -1.23
N ASP A 598 9.23 -7.03 -0.16
CA ASP A 598 8.24 -8.13 -0.20
C ASP A 598 6.81 -7.63 -0.42
N TYR A 599 6.47 -6.40 0.02
CA TYR A 599 5.19 -5.76 -0.29
C TYR A 599 5.08 -5.38 -1.76
N ASP A 600 6.17 -4.87 -2.34
CA ASP A 600 6.24 -4.49 -3.75
C ASP A 600 6.15 -5.74 -4.65
N ILE A 601 6.86 -6.82 -4.28
CA ILE A 601 6.72 -8.14 -4.89
C ILE A 601 5.27 -8.63 -4.79
N LEU A 602 4.59 -8.47 -3.64
CA LEU A 602 3.22 -8.92 -3.48
C LEU A 602 2.22 -8.09 -4.32
N ALA A 603 2.53 -6.83 -4.64
CA ALA A 603 1.77 -6.01 -5.60
C ALA A 603 1.88 -6.49 -7.06
N GLU A 604 3.03 -7.02 -7.51
CA GLU A 604 3.31 -7.34 -8.92
C GLU A 604 2.17 -8.08 -9.67
N SER A 605 1.72 -7.54 -10.80
CA SER A 605 0.73 -8.24 -11.64
C SER A 605 1.34 -9.47 -12.32
N VAL A 606 0.52 -10.51 -12.55
CA VAL A 606 0.97 -11.77 -13.17
C VAL A 606 0.14 -12.15 -14.40
N GLY A 607 0.74 -12.97 -15.28
CA GLY A 607 0.09 -13.52 -16.46
C GLY A 607 -0.16 -12.52 -17.60
N ASP A 608 0.79 -11.62 -17.89
CA ASP A 608 0.66 -10.52 -18.88
C ASP A 608 -0.48 -9.54 -18.49
N GLY A 609 -0.49 -9.13 -17.21
CA GLY A 609 -1.47 -8.23 -16.60
C GLY A 609 -2.88 -8.81 -16.57
N ARG A 610 -3.04 -10.07 -16.16
CA ARG A 610 -4.35 -10.76 -16.05
C ARG A 610 -4.82 -10.91 -14.61
N LEU A 611 -3.91 -11.09 -13.66
CA LEU A 611 -4.16 -11.13 -12.22
C LEU A 611 -3.33 -10.04 -11.52
N PHE A 612 -4.01 -9.17 -10.77
CA PHE A 612 -3.45 -8.04 -10.01
C PHE A 612 -3.71 -8.21 -8.51
N PHE A 613 -2.98 -7.47 -7.66
CA PHE A 613 -3.07 -7.57 -6.21
C PHE A 613 -3.18 -6.19 -5.54
N ALA A 614 -4.18 -6.01 -4.67
CA ALA A 614 -4.37 -4.79 -3.86
C ALA A 614 -4.75 -5.10 -2.40
N GLY A 615 -4.58 -4.14 -1.50
CA GLY A 615 -4.78 -4.31 -0.06
C GLY A 615 -3.56 -3.83 0.74
N GLU A 616 -3.67 -3.74 2.06
CA GLU A 616 -2.59 -3.19 2.91
C GLU A 616 -1.26 -3.94 2.74
N ALA A 617 -1.26 -5.26 2.65
CA ALA A 617 -0.07 -6.07 2.36
C ALA A 617 0.44 -5.97 0.91
N THR A 618 0.12 -4.91 0.16
CA THR A 618 0.59 -4.66 -1.22
C THR A 618 1.14 -3.24 -1.40
N THR A 619 1.49 -2.56 -0.31
CA THR A 619 2.13 -1.23 -0.33
C THR A 619 3.22 -1.16 0.72
N ARG A 620 4.45 -0.89 0.27
CA ARG A 620 5.60 -0.65 1.14
C ARG A 620 5.48 0.61 1.99
N ARG A 621 4.89 1.68 1.43
CA ARG A 621 4.82 3.00 2.10
C ARG A 621 3.72 3.09 3.15
N TYR A 622 2.69 2.25 3.04
CA TYR A 622 1.48 2.33 3.87
C TYR A 622 0.92 0.94 4.29
N PRO A 623 1.76 -0.02 4.73
CA PRO A 623 1.30 -1.35 5.14
C PRO A 623 0.36 -1.27 6.35
N ALA A 624 -0.30 -2.37 6.71
CA ALA A 624 -1.26 -2.49 7.81
C ALA A 624 -2.50 -1.55 7.83
N THR A 625 -2.52 -0.43 7.11
CA THR A 625 -3.49 0.66 7.31
C THR A 625 -4.74 0.58 6.43
N MET A 626 -5.82 1.22 6.89
CA MET A 626 -7.02 1.44 6.09
C MET A 626 -6.76 2.32 4.85
N HIS A 627 -5.88 3.32 4.98
CA HIS A 627 -5.57 4.22 3.86
C HIS A 627 -4.66 3.55 2.83
N GLY A 628 -3.70 2.71 3.25
CA GLY A 628 -2.91 1.84 2.38
C GLY A 628 -3.75 0.87 1.56
N ALA A 629 -4.73 0.23 2.22
CA ALA A 629 -5.73 -0.57 1.51
C ALA A 629 -6.54 0.27 0.49
N PHE A 630 -6.93 1.50 0.82
CA PHE A 630 -7.65 2.37 -0.11
C PHE A 630 -6.80 2.76 -1.34
N VAL A 631 -5.58 3.28 -1.15
CA VAL A 631 -4.73 3.76 -2.27
C VAL A 631 -4.26 2.64 -3.19
N THR A 632 -3.98 1.45 -2.66
CA THR A 632 -3.65 0.27 -3.51
C THR A 632 -4.81 -0.14 -4.41
N GLY A 633 -6.06 0.10 -4.00
CA GLY A 633 -7.22 -0.04 -4.88
C GLY A 633 -7.25 0.96 -6.04
N LEU A 634 -6.86 2.21 -5.79
CA LEU A 634 -6.75 3.23 -6.86
C LEU A 634 -5.62 2.89 -7.83
N ARG A 635 -4.44 2.54 -7.31
CA ARG A 635 -3.26 2.11 -8.08
C ARG A 635 -3.58 0.94 -9.01
N GLU A 636 -4.21 -0.12 -8.51
CA GLU A 636 -4.55 -1.25 -9.38
C GLU A 636 -5.63 -0.91 -10.42
N ALA A 637 -6.57 -0.02 -10.12
CA ALA A 637 -7.51 0.46 -11.15
C ALA A 637 -6.79 1.20 -12.29
N ALA A 638 -5.75 1.98 -12.00
CA ALA A 638 -4.88 2.60 -13.00
C ALA A 638 -4.06 1.54 -13.77
N ASN A 639 -3.36 0.64 -13.07
CA ASN A 639 -2.56 -0.44 -13.68
C ASN A 639 -3.39 -1.32 -14.63
N MET A 640 -4.62 -1.68 -14.24
CA MET A 640 -5.57 -2.44 -15.04
C MET A 640 -6.05 -1.64 -16.26
N ALA A 641 -6.30 -0.34 -16.11
CA ALA A 641 -6.69 0.53 -17.21
C ALA A 641 -5.56 0.70 -18.25
N GLN A 642 -4.32 0.91 -17.80
CA GLN A 642 -3.14 0.95 -18.65
C GLN A 642 -2.91 -0.41 -19.35
N SER A 643 -2.97 -1.52 -18.62
CA SER A 643 -2.82 -2.88 -19.16
C SER A 643 -3.86 -3.21 -20.24
N ALA A 644 -5.11 -2.78 -20.04
CA ALA A 644 -6.17 -2.90 -21.03
C ALA A 644 -5.91 -2.06 -22.29
N LYS A 645 -5.44 -0.81 -22.14
CA LYS A 645 -5.03 0.08 -23.24
C LYS A 645 -3.90 -0.56 -24.06
N SER A 646 -2.83 -1.03 -23.40
CA SER A 646 -1.67 -1.65 -24.03
C SER A 646 -2.02 -2.95 -24.79
N ARG A 647 -2.84 -3.85 -24.21
CA ARG A 647 -3.33 -5.03 -24.95
C ARG A 647 -4.26 -4.67 -26.11
N GLY A 648 -5.06 -3.61 -25.98
CA GLY A 648 -5.88 -3.08 -27.07
C GLY A 648 -5.04 -2.56 -28.24
N ILE A 649 -3.95 -1.85 -27.95
CA ILE A 649 -2.97 -1.38 -28.94
C ILE A 649 -2.26 -2.56 -29.61
N ARG A 650 -1.76 -3.53 -28.82
CA ARG A 650 -1.12 -4.75 -29.33
C ARG A 650 -2.03 -5.51 -30.31
N LYS A 651 -3.29 -5.79 -29.93
CA LYS A 651 -4.29 -6.42 -30.81
C LYS A 651 -4.61 -5.61 -32.09
N ARG A 652 -4.38 -4.29 -32.12
CA ARG A 652 -4.52 -3.45 -33.33
C ARG A 652 -3.28 -3.55 -34.22
N ILE A 653 -2.08 -3.56 -33.64
CA ILE A 653 -0.80 -3.70 -34.37
C ILE A 653 -0.68 -5.12 -34.96
N ASP A 654 -1.01 -6.16 -34.20
CA ASP A 654 -0.98 -7.56 -34.66
C ASP A 654 -1.97 -7.81 -35.82
N ARG A 655 -3.02 -6.97 -35.95
CA ARG A 655 -3.99 -6.98 -37.05
C ARG A 655 -3.64 -6.05 -38.22
N ASN A 656 -2.72 -5.11 -38.02
CA ASN A 656 -2.30 -4.12 -39.02
C ASN A 656 -0.85 -3.67 -38.71
N PRO A 657 0.17 -4.40 -39.20
CA PRO A 657 1.58 -4.08 -38.95
C PRO A 657 1.99 -2.79 -39.68
N SER A 658 1.90 -1.66 -38.97
CA SER A 658 2.16 -0.32 -39.49
C SER A 658 3.66 -0.01 -39.60
N LYS A 659 4.06 0.61 -40.72
CA LYS A 659 5.44 1.04 -41.02
C LYS A 659 5.78 2.41 -40.39
N ASN A 660 5.41 2.67 -39.13
CA ASN A 660 5.58 3.98 -38.49
C ASN A 660 6.83 4.05 -37.58
N PRO A 661 7.84 4.91 -37.88
CA PRO A 661 9.08 5.01 -37.11
C PRO A 661 8.93 5.35 -35.61
N HIS A 662 7.87 6.07 -35.21
CA HIS A 662 7.72 6.48 -33.80
C HIS A 662 7.57 5.28 -32.84
N ALA A 663 6.96 4.18 -33.30
CA ALA A 663 6.86 2.96 -32.50
C ALA A 663 8.25 2.36 -32.19
N CYS A 664 9.22 2.53 -33.10
CA CYS A 664 10.58 1.99 -33.00
C CYS A 664 11.48 2.72 -31.98
N ALA A 665 11.04 3.87 -31.43
CA ALA A 665 11.79 4.61 -30.41
C ALA A 665 11.66 3.97 -29.02
N THR A 666 10.44 3.91 -28.47
CA THR A 666 10.14 3.24 -27.19
C THR A 666 10.58 1.77 -27.21
N LEU A 667 10.38 1.11 -28.36
CA LEU A 667 10.88 -0.24 -28.67
C LEU A 667 12.35 -0.45 -28.36
N LEU A 668 13.22 0.54 -28.61
CA LEU A 668 14.66 0.39 -28.40
C LEU A 668 15.03 0.58 -26.92
N ALA A 669 14.39 1.53 -26.23
CA ALA A 669 14.56 1.73 -24.80
C ALA A 669 14.18 0.46 -24.02
N ASP A 670 13.05 -0.18 -24.36
CA ASP A 670 12.61 -1.43 -23.74
C ASP A 670 13.61 -2.59 -23.96
N LEU A 671 14.24 -2.69 -25.13
CA LEU A 671 15.24 -3.72 -25.40
C LEU A 671 16.53 -3.50 -24.57
N PHE A 672 16.93 -2.25 -24.35
CA PHE A 672 18.08 -1.91 -23.52
C PHE A 672 17.80 -1.86 -22.00
N ARG A 673 16.60 -2.29 -21.53
CA ARG A 673 16.37 -2.66 -20.12
C ARG A 673 16.97 -4.05 -19.78
N ASP A 674 17.21 -4.90 -20.78
CA ASP A 674 17.85 -6.22 -20.68
C ASP A 674 18.95 -6.32 -21.76
N PRO A 675 20.14 -5.70 -21.59
CA PRO A 675 21.22 -5.81 -22.57
C PRO A 675 21.80 -7.24 -22.60
N ASP A 676 22.16 -7.72 -23.79
CA ASP A 676 22.78 -9.04 -23.97
C ASP A 676 24.28 -9.06 -23.62
N LEU A 677 24.93 -7.89 -23.62
CA LEU A 677 26.25 -7.61 -23.03
C LEU A 677 26.29 -6.19 -22.49
N GLU A 678 27.00 -5.98 -21.38
CA GLU A 678 27.23 -4.67 -20.80
C GLU A 678 28.65 -4.58 -20.20
N PHE A 679 29.34 -3.46 -20.41
CA PHE A 679 30.67 -3.19 -19.87
C PHE A 679 30.99 -1.69 -19.92
N GLY A 680 31.32 -1.07 -18.78
CA GLY A 680 31.53 0.37 -18.70
C GLY A 680 30.28 1.14 -19.16
N SER A 681 30.48 2.14 -20.00
CA SER A 681 29.43 2.93 -20.66
C SER A 681 28.70 2.22 -21.81
N PHE A 682 29.07 0.98 -22.16
CA PHE A 682 28.59 0.26 -23.34
C PHE A 682 27.54 -0.81 -23.00
N SER A 683 26.35 -0.72 -23.61
CA SER A 683 25.28 -1.74 -23.56
C SER A 683 24.98 -2.26 -24.96
N ILE A 684 24.86 -3.58 -25.17
CA ILE A 684 24.69 -4.19 -26.50
C ILE A 684 23.51 -5.17 -26.51
N ILE A 685 22.74 -5.20 -27.61
CA ILE A 685 21.68 -6.20 -27.86
C ILE A 685 21.89 -6.95 -29.19
N PHE A 686 21.49 -8.22 -29.23
CA PHE A 686 21.65 -9.12 -30.38
C PHE A 686 20.35 -9.84 -30.77
N SER A 687 20.31 -10.38 -31.99
CA SER A 687 19.50 -11.58 -32.25
C SER A 687 19.99 -12.72 -31.35
N ARG A 688 19.05 -13.41 -30.71
CA ARG A 688 19.29 -14.63 -29.92
C ARG A 688 19.08 -15.90 -30.76
N ARG A 689 18.47 -15.80 -31.95
CA ARG A 689 18.29 -16.91 -32.92
C ARG A 689 19.46 -17.11 -33.87
N ASN A 690 20.20 -16.06 -34.24
CA ASN A 690 21.35 -16.19 -35.14
C ASN A 690 22.70 -16.05 -34.39
N PRO A 691 23.48 -17.13 -34.24
CA PRO A 691 24.82 -17.08 -33.63
C PRO A 691 25.93 -16.66 -34.61
N ASP A 692 25.64 -16.40 -35.89
CA ASP A 692 26.61 -15.96 -36.90
C ASP A 692 27.43 -14.74 -36.40
N PRO A 693 28.79 -14.81 -36.41
CA PRO A 693 29.64 -13.66 -36.09
C PRO A 693 29.34 -12.39 -36.91
N LYS A 694 28.78 -12.52 -38.12
CA LYS A 694 28.37 -11.40 -38.98
C LYS A 694 26.96 -10.87 -38.71
N SER A 695 26.19 -11.49 -37.80
CA SER A 695 24.83 -11.02 -37.48
C SER A 695 24.85 -9.61 -36.87
N PRO A 696 23.86 -8.75 -37.18
CA PRO A 696 23.85 -7.38 -36.71
C PRO A 696 23.50 -7.28 -35.21
N ALA A 697 24.17 -6.34 -34.55
CA ALA A 697 24.03 -5.96 -33.16
C ALA A 697 23.76 -4.46 -33.06
N ILE A 698 23.08 -4.03 -31.99
CA ILE A 698 22.90 -2.60 -31.70
C ILE A 698 23.66 -2.27 -30.42
N LEU A 699 24.56 -1.29 -30.51
CA LEU A 699 25.30 -0.73 -29.38
C LEU A 699 24.63 0.57 -28.92
N ARG A 700 24.55 0.76 -27.60
CA ARG A 700 24.34 2.03 -26.89
C ARG A 700 25.62 2.38 -26.13
N VAL A 701 26.07 3.63 -26.21
CA VAL A 701 27.15 4.21 -25.40
C VAL A 701 26.58 5.36 -24.58
N THR A 702 26.87 5.39 -23.28
CA THR A 702 26.34 6.36 -22.32
C THR A 702 27.46 7.26 -21.80
N LEU A 703 27.56 8.47 -22.34
CA LEU A 703 28.63 9.42 -22.02
C LEU A 703 28.23 10.30 -20.83
N SER A 704 29.15 10.51 -19.89
CA SER A 704 28.97 11.33 -18.68
C SER A 704 30.14 12.31 -18.53
N GLU A 705 29.88 13.58 -18.22
CA GLU A 705 30.94 14.58 -18.05
C GLU A 705 31.54 14.58 -16.62
N PRO A 706 32.88 14.68 -16.47
CA PRO A 706 33.53 14.78 -15.17
C PRO A 706 33.58 16.24 -14.66
N CYS A 707 32.71 16.59 -13.71
CA CYS A 707 32.63 17.94 -13.15
C CYS A 707 33.84 18.29 -12.24
N LYS A 708 34.37 19.51 -12.37
CA LYS A 708 35.39 20.08 -11.46
C LYS A 708 34.72 20.81 -10.30
N ARG A 709 35.28 20.68 -9.09
CA ARG A 709 34.89 21.49 -7.93
C ARG A 709 35.43 22.92 -8.06
N ASN A 710 34.63 23.88 -7.60
CA ASN A 710 35.01 25.25 -7.23
C ASN A 710 34.22 25.61 -5.95
N ASP A 711 34.73 26.57 -5.17
CA ASP A 711 34.37 26.78 -3.77
C ASP A 711 33.14 27.67 -3.48
N ASP A 712 32.77 27.76 -2.20
CA ASP A 712 31.53 28.36 -1.67
C ASP A 712 31.39 29.89 -1.85
N PRO A 713 30.17 30.40 -2.09
CA PRO A 713 29.79 31.79 -1.82
C PRO A 713 29.05 31.95 -0.47
N VAL A 714 29.27 33.09 0.20
CA VAL A 714 28.64 33.45 1.49
C VAL A 714 27.16 33.83 1.31
N ALA A 715 26.34 33.54 2.32
CA ALA A 715 24.89 33.75 2.28
C ALA A 715 24.44 35.19 2.60
N ASP A 716 23.40 35.64 1.90
CA ASP A 716 22.53 36.75 2.30
C ASP A 716 21.08 36.48 1.86
N GLN A 717 20.08 37.16 2.43
CA GLN A 717 18.70 36.65 2.48
C GLN A 717 17.72 37.13 1.38
N TYR A 718 16.66 36.33 1.17
CA TYR A 718 15.40 36.63 0.45
C TYR A 718 15.45 36.88 -1.07
N SER A 719 15.55 35.80 -1.85
CA SER A 719 15.00 35.72 -3.21
C SER A 719 14.82 34.27 -3.66
N ASN A 720 13.85 33.98 -4.54
CA ASN A 720 13.66 32.66 -5.18
C ASN A 720 14.90 32.19 -5.97
N LYS A 721 15.87 33.09 -6.20
CA LYS A 721 17.15 32.82 -6.87
C LYS A 721 18.00 31.74 -6.20
N ILE A 722 17.90 31.55 -4.88
CA ILE A 722 18.70 30.53 -4.16
C ILE A 722 18.24 29.11 -4.51
N LEU A 723 16.92 28.86 -4.49
CA LEU A 723 16.34 27.59 -4.95
C LEU A 723 16.74 27.32 -6.42
N PHE A 724 16.71 28.36 -7.25
CA PHE A 724 17.13 28.30 -8.65
C PHE A 724 18.60 27.90 -8.80
N GLN A 725 19.51 28.47 -8.00
CA GLN A 725 20.94 28.11 -8.04
C GLN A 725 21.23 26.73 -7.45
N GLN A 726 20.45 26.25 -6.48
CA GLN A 726 20.53 24.87 -5.97
C GLN A 726 20.04 23.85 -7.00
N LEU A 727 18.93 24.13 -7.69
CA LEU A 727 18.45 23.33 -8.82
C LEU A 727 19.47 23.32 -9.97
N GLN A 728 20.08 24.47 -10.27
CA GLN A 728 21.05 24.61 -11.36
C GLN A 728 22.42 23.95 -11.05
N SER A 729 22.83 23.89 -9.77
CA SER A 729 24.04 23.14 -9.37
C SER A 729 23.80 21.62 -9.36
N HIS A 730 22.58 21.16 -9.02
CA HIS A 730 22.16 19.77 -9.21
C HIS A 730 22.08 19.37 -10.70
N PHE A 731 21.52 20.26 -11.55
CA PHE A 731 21.34 20.02 -12.99
C PHE A 731 22.67 19.69 -13.70
N ASN A 732 23.75 20.37 -13.31
CA ASN A 732 25.09 20.15 -13.87
C ASN A 732 25.78 18.84 -13.40
N GLN A 733 25.13 17.99 -12.61
CA GLN A 733 25.71 16.73 -12.11
C GLN A 733 25.13 15.46 -12.75
N GLN A 734 24.05 15.53 -13.55
CA GLN A 734 23.39 14.34 -14.12
C GLN A 734 22.85 14.53 -15.57
N GLN A 735 23.71 14.91 -16.51
CA GLN A 735 23.42 14.68 -17.94
C GLN A 735 24.23 13.49 -18.47
N GLN A 736 23.51 12.41 -18.82
CA GLN A 736 24.07 11.24 -19.49
C GLN A 736 23.62 11.22 -20.96
N ILE A 737 24.56 11.43 -21.88
CA ILE A 737 24.30 11.49 -23.33
C ILE A 737 24.35 10.07 -23.92
N GLN A 738 23.20 9.57 -24.39
CA GLN A 738 23.11 8.26 -25.03
C GLN A 738 23.24 8.34 -26.56
N VAL A 739 24.29 7.74 -27.10
CA VAL A 739 24.52 7.57 -28.54
C VAL A 739 24.54 6.09 -28.92
N TYR A 740 24.31 5.79 -30.19
CA TYR A 740 24.06 4.45 -30.69
C TYR A 740 24.84 4.18 -31.98
N THR A 741 25.08 2.90 -32.30
CA THR A 741 25.52 2.49 -33.65
C THR A 741 25.18 1.03 -33.94
N LEU A 742 25.38 0.61 -35.19
CA LEU A 742 25.27 -0.79 -35.62
C LEU A 742 26.66 -1.43 -35.69
N LEU A 743 26.78 -2.66 -35.17
CA LEU A 743 27.98 -3.49 -35.24
C LEU A 743 27.61 -4.89 -35.76
N THR A 744 28.60 -5.67 -36.16
CA THR A 744 28.46 -7.14 -36.20
C THR A 744 28.64 -7.74 -34.81
N ARG A 745 28.10 -8.95 -34.60
CA ARG A 745 28.25 -9.72 -33.36
C ARG A 745 29.73 -9.94 -33.00
N GLN A 746 30.59 -10.15 -33.99
CA GLN A 746 32.04 -10.27 -33.77
C GLN A 746 32.63 -8.96 -33.25
N GLN A 747 32.41 -7.84 -33.95
CA GLN A 747 32.92 -6.52 -33.52
C GLN A 747 32.45 -6.12 -32.11
N ALA A 748 31.23 -6.49 -31.73
CA ALA A 748 30.68 -6.29 -30.38
C ALA A 748 31.39 -7.13 -29.30
N LEU A 749 31.90 -8.32 -29.65
CA LEU A 749 32.73 -9.15 -28.77
C LEU A 749 34.18 -8.64 -28.75
N ASP A 750 34.73 -8.25 -29.88
CA ASP A 750 36.09 -7.70 -29.97
C ASP A 750 36.22 -6.40 -29.14
N LEU A 751 35.20 -5.53 -29.20
CA LEU A 751 35.09 -4.29 -28.42
C LEU A 751 35.18 -4.52 -26.90
N ARG A 752 34.64 -5.64 -26.41
CA ARG A 752 34.66 -6.00 -24.99
C ARG A 752 36.08 -6.29 -24.50
N GLU A 753 36.87 -6.96 -25.33
CA GLU A 753 38.25 -7.37 -25.01
C GLU A 753 39.27 -6.21 -25.13
N VAL A 754 38.88 -5.07 -25.71
CA VAL A 754 39.67 -3.84 -25.70
C VAL A 754 39.93 -3.38 -24.26
N ARG A 755 41.21 -3.24 -23.93
CA ARG A 755 41.71 -2.77 -22.61
C ARG A 755 42.12 -1.29 -22.68
N GLY A 756 42.21 -0.66 -21.51
CA GLY A 756 42.52 0.77 -21.38
C GLY A 756 41.31 1.69 -21.17
N GLY A 757 40.18 1.13 -20.72
CA GLY A 757 38.99 1.91 -20.37
C GLY A 757 38.17 2.36 -21.58
N ASP A 758 37.17 3.21 -21.32
CA ASP A 758 36.12 3.51 -22.28
C ASP A 758 36.58 4.48 -23.38
N GLU A 759 37.52 5.38 -23.09
CA GLU A 759 38.20 6.20 -24.10
C GLU A 759 38.84 5.35 -25.21
N LYS A 760 39.51 4.24 -24.83
CA LYS A 760 40.14 3.32 -25.80
C LYS A 760 39.10 2.50 -26.58
N ARG A 761 37.91 2.26 -26.01
CA ARG A 761 36.79 1.62 -26.72
C ARG A 761 36.11 2.56 -27.70
N ILE A 762 35.90 3.83 -27.34
CA ILE A 762 35.42 4.88 -28.26
C ILE A 762 36.43 5.06 -29.41
N TYR A 763 37.73 5.14 -29.10
CA TYR A 763 38.78 5.21 -30.11
C TYR A 763 38.77 3.99 -31.05
N TYR A 764 38.64 2.77 -30.51
CA TYR A 764 38.54 1.54 -31.31
C TYR A 764 37.30 1.56 -32.23
N LEU A 765 36.15 2.03 -31.76
CA LEU A 765 34.94 2.18 -32.58
C LEU A 765 35.14 3.18 -33.74
N CYS A 766 35.54 4.40 -33.43
CA CYS A 766 35.64 5.47 -34.42
C CYS A 766 36.80 5.24 -35.40
N GLU A 767 38.00 4.94 -34.90
CA GLU A 767 39.23 4.95 -35.70
C GLU A 767 39.64 3.55 -36.21
N THR A 768 39.31 2.47 -35.48
CA THR A 768 39.70 1.10 -35.89
C THR A 768 38.58 0.35 -36.61
N LEU A 769 37.31 0.54 -36.19
CA LEU A 769 36.15 -0.04 -36.87
C LEU A 769 35.47 0.92 -37.86
N GLY A 770 35.85 2.21 -37.86
CA GLY A 770 35.31 3.23 -38.78
C GLY A 770 33.83 3.58 -38.54
N VAL A 771 33.25 3.19 -37.40
CA VAL A 771 31.81 3.35 -37.15
C VAL A 771 31.49 4.70 -36.50
N LYS A 772 30.43 5.35 -36.98
CA LYS A 772 29.94 6.60 -36.41
C LYS A 772 28.93 6.32 -35.29
N LEU A 773 29.13 6.97 -34.15
CA LEU A 773 28.14 7.06 -33.09
C LEU A 773 27.11 8.14 -33.45
N VAL A 774 25.83 7.84 -33.28
CA VAL A 774 24.70 8.72 -33.68
C VAL A 774 23.60 8.71 -32.61
N GLY A 775 22.88 9.82 -32.45
CA GLY A 775 21.64 9.82 -31.66
C GLY A 775 20.57 8.92 -32.30
N ARG A 776 19.53 8.53 -31.53
CA ARG A 776 18.50 7.55 -31.97
C ARG A 776 17.92 7.79 -33.38
N LYS A 777 17.74 9.05 -33.78
CA LYS A 777 17.20 9.44 -35.10
C LYS A 777 18.16 9.14 -36.27
N GLY A 778 19.47 9.04 -36.01
CA GLY A 778 20.51 8.76 -37.02
C GLY A 778 20.79 7.28 -37.30
N LEU A 779 20.24 6.35 -36.50
CA LEU A 779 20.43 4.90 -36.67
C LEU A 779 19.87 4.35 -38.00
N GLY A 780 18.88 5.04 -38.59
CA GLY A 780 18.31 4.72 -39.90
C GLY A 780 17.46 3.45 -39.97
N ILE A 781 16.85 3.25 -41.14
CA ILE A 781 15.83 2.20 -41.42
C ILE A 781 16.41 0.78 -41.24
N GLY A 782 17.70 0.60 -41.51
CA GLY A 782 18.39 -0.68 -41.32
C GLY A 782 18.40 -1.14 -39.87
N ALA A 783 18.55 -0.22 -38.92
CA ALA A 783 18.46 -0.53 -37.50
C ALA A 783 17.04 -0.91 -37.08
N ASP A 784 16.01 -0.23 -37.58
CA ASP A 784 14.61 -0.50 -37.23
C ASP A 784 14.19 -1.95 -37.57
N SER A 785 14.74 -2.52 -38.64
CA SER A 785 14.56 -3.95 -38.98
C SER A 785 15.18 -4.88 -37.93
N VAL A 786 16.39 -4.57 -37.45
CA VAL A 786 17.08 -5.33 -36.39
C VAL A 786 16.32 -5.21 -35.07
N ILE A 787 15.85 -4.01 -34.71
CA ILE A 787 15.01 -3.75 -33.52
C ILE A 787 13.74 -4.62 -33.54
N ALA A 788 13.03 -4.63 -34.67
CA ALA A 788 11.82 -5.44 -34.83
C ALA A 788 12.12 -6.94 -34.69
N SER A 789 13.21 -7.42 -35.31
CA SER A 789 13.63 -8.84 -35.21
C SER A 789 13.94 -9.24 -33.76
N ILE A 790 14.77 -8.47 -33.04
CA ILE A 790 15.14 -8.76 -31.65
C ILE A 790 13.89 -8.77 -30.75
N LYS A 791 12.94 -7.84 -30.94
CA LYS A 791 11.70 -7.82 -30.14
C LYS A 791 10.77 -9.00 -30.46
N ALA A 792 10.67 -9.41 -31.72
CA ALA A 792 9.91 -10.60 -32.12
C ALA A 792 10.52 -11.90 -31.55
N GLU A 793 11.85 -11.97 -31.45
CA GLU A 793 12.53 -13.10 -30.80
C GLU A 793 12.29 -13.14 -29.30
N ARG A 794 12.50 -12.02 -28.59
CA ARG A 794 12.37 -11.94 -27.12
C ARG A 794 10.93 -12.14 -26.63
N THR A 795 9.92 -11.83 -27.45
CA THR A 795 8.50 -12.08 -27.13
C THR A 795 8.01 -13.50 -27.47
N GLY A 796 8.86 -14.35 -28.06
CA GLY A 796 8.46 -15.58 -28.75
C GLY A 796 8.73 -16.91 -28.04
N ARG A 797 8.84 -16.97 -26.70
CA ARG A 797 9.09 -18.24 -25.97
C ARG A 797 8.27 -18.44 -24.69
N LYS A 798 7.55 -19.57 -24.63
CA LYS A 798 7.48 -20.38 -23.41
C LYS A 798 8.87 -21.01 -23.17
N PRO A 799 9.30 -21.26 -21.92
CA PRO A 799 10.57 -21.94 -21.65
C PRO A 799 10.48 -23.40 -22.08
N ALA A 800 11.40 -23.83 -22.95
CA ALA A 800 11.65 -25.23 -23.28
C ALA A 800 13.02 -25.63 -22.71
N SER A 801 13.07 -26.77 -22.03
CA SER A 801 14.29 -27.27 -21.39
C SER A 801 15.36 -27.68 -22.40
N SER A 802 16.58 -27.17 -22.26
CA SER A 802 17.76 -27.66 -22.97
C SER A 802 18.97 -27.68 -22.04
N GLY A 803 19.13 -28.78 -21.31
CA GLY A 803 20.33 -29.03 -20.51
C GLY A 803 21.42 -29.65 -21.39
N THR A 804 22.53 -28.94 -21.61
CA THR A 804 23.72 -29.48 -22.28
C THR A 804 24.93 -29.45 -21.34
N LYS A 805 25.46 -30.64 -21.10
CA LYS A 805 26.59 -30.97 -20.22
C LYS A 805 27.81 -30.08 -20.49
N SER A 806 28.39 -29.47 -19.46
CA SER A 806 29.80 -29.10 -19.49
C SER A 806 30.65 -30.37 -19.30
N GLY A 807 31.65 -30.57 -20.16
CA GLY A 807 32.58 -31.69 -20.10
C GLY A 807 34.01 -31.19 -19.99
N MET A 808 34.64 -31.37 -18.83
CA MET A 808 36.01 -30.92 -18.56
C MET A 808 37.01 -32.07 -18.79
N LEU A 809 38.13 -31.80 -19.47
CA LEU A 809 39.03 -32.84 -19.99
C LEU A 809 40.37 -32.95 -19.23
N LYS A 810 40.51 -34.03 -18.46
CA LYS A 810 41.78 -34.68 -18.04
C LYS A 810 42.64 -33.83 -17.05
N VAL A 811 43.62 -34.35 -16.30
CA VAL A 811 44.70 -35.32 -16.63
C VAL A 811 45.17 -36.15 -15.41
N LYS A 812 45.30 -37.49 -15.59
CA LYS A 812 46.08 -38.48 -14.76
C LYS A 812 45.65 -38.66 -13.28
N SER A 813 45.88 -39.80 -12.61
CA SER A 813 46.31 -41.16 -13.03
C SER A 813 45.89 -42.22 -11.99
N GLY A 814 45.58 -43.45 -12.43
CA GLY A 814 45.30 -44.60 -11.56
C GLY A 814 45.08 -45.88 -12.40
N ALA A 815 45.46 -47.06 -11.89
CA ALA A 815 45.68 -48.26 -12.71
C ALA A 815 44.81 -49.48 -12.35
N LEU A 816 44.42 -50.22 -13.39
CA LEU A 816 43.99 -51.64 -13.47
C LEU A 816 43.10 -52.27 -12.37
N LYS A 817 41.96 -52.83 -12.80
CA LYS A 817 41.79 -54.29 -12.99
C LYS A 817 40.57 -54.65 -13.88
N ARG A 818 40.46 -55.92 -14.31
CA ARG A 818 39.51 -56.43 -15.34
C ARG A 818 38.55 -57.50 -14.81
N LYS A 819 37.30 -57.53 -15.32
CA LYS A 819 36.50 -58.66 -15.86
C LYS A 819 35.11 -58.10 -16.28
N LEU A 820 34.66 -58.21 -17.55
CA LEU A 820 33.90 -59.30 -18.23
C LEU A 820 32.55 -59.62 -17.54
N ILE A 821 31.38 -59.81 -18.23
CA ILE A 821 31.03 -60.78 -19.31
C ILE A 821 29.97 -60.24 -20.34
N ARG A 822 29.66 -61.00 -21.42
CA ARG A 822 28.66 -60.85 -22.54
C ARG A 822 27.16 -61.05 -22.14
N ILE A 823 26.11 -60.99 -22.99
CA ILE A 823 25.61 -60.09 -24.10
C ILE A 823 24.55 -60.82 -24.99
N LYS A 824 23.39 -60.17 -25.33
CA LYS A 824 22.24 -60.62 -26.21
C LYS A 824 21.35 -61.76 -25.66
N GLY A 825 20.08 -62.01 -26.05
CA GLY A 825 19.06 -61.46 -27.01
C GLY A 825 18.08 -62.60 -27.47
N PRO A 826 17.05 -62.48 -28.35
CA PRO A 826 16.26 -61.34 -28.91
C PRO A 826 14.69 -61.53 -29.08
N VAL A 827 13.93 -60.45 -29.42
CA VAL A 827 12.85 -60.21 -30.46
C VAL A 827 12.06 -61.44 -31.07
N PRO A 828 10.69 -61.48 -31.28
CA PRO A 828 9.97 -60.66 -32.32
C PRO A 828 8.42 -60.39 -32.33
N LEU A 829 8.04 -59.31 -33.07
CA LEU A 829 6.93 -59.02 -34.04
C LEU A 829 5.48 -59.60 -33.99
N ASN A 830 4.48 -58.71 -34.15
CA ASN A 830 3.53 -58.55 -35.31
C ASN A 830 2.50 -57.40 -35.01
N GLN A 831 2.09 -56.45 -35.88
CA GLN A 831 1.48 -56.36 -37.23
C GLN A 831 -0.02 -55.94 -37.20
N SER A 832 -0.36 -54.82 -37.87
CA SER A 832 -1.59 -54.48 -38.66
C SER A 832 -3.04 -54.67 -38.08
N SER A 833 -4.08 -53.91 -38.49
CA SER A 833 -4.24 -52.67 -39.28
C SER A 833 -5.74 -52.30 -39.42
N ILE A 834 -6.09 -50.99 -39.56
CA ILE A 834 -7.35 -50.45 -40.18
C ILE A 834 -8.67 -50.80 -39.45
N GLY A 835 -9.69 -49.95 -39.35
CA GLY A 835 -9.86 -48.54 -39.72
C GLY A 835 -11.35 -48.15 -39.74
N ASP A 836 -11.65 -46.85 -39.68
CA ASP A 836 -12.94 -46.15 -39.96
C ASP A 836 -14.18 -46.56 -39.11
N SER A 837 -14.86 -45.60 -38.47
CA SER A 837 -16.03 -44.80 -38.94
C SER A 837 -17.36 -45.62 -38.98
N GLU A 838 -18.55 -45.10 -38.67
CA GLU A 838 -18.97 -43.69 -38.53
C GLU A 838 -20.09 -43.51 -37.48
N THR A 839 -20.01 -42.40 -36.74
CA THR A 839 -21.05 -41.48 -36.19
C THR A 839 -22.55 -41.84 -36.27
N ILE A 840 -23.36 -41.35 -35.29
CA ILE A 840 -24.70 -40.68 -35.43
C ILE A 840 -25.70 -40.98 -34.27
N ARG A 841 -26.06 -39.92 -33.52
CA ARG A 841 -27.33 -39.64 -32.79
C ARG A 841 -27.62 -40.35 -31.44
N GLN A 842 -27.95 -39.59 -30.37
CA GLN A 842 -29.25 -39.03 -29.93
C GLN A 842 -30.20 -40.15 -29.41
N GLU A 843 -30.96 -39.98 -28.32
CA GLU A 843 -31.52 -38.73 -27.78
C GLU A 843 -31.98 -38.77 -26.30
N SER A 844 -32.10 -37.59 -25.68
CA SER A 844 -33.11 -37.22 -24.64
C SER A 844 -33.00 -37.85 -23.21
N LEU A 845 -32.85 -37.06 -22.13
CA LEU A 845 -33.87 -36.34 -21.33
C LEU A 845 -34.74 -37.24 -20.42
N GLY A 846 -34.70 -37.00 -19.11
CA GLY A 846 -35.49 -37.75 -18.10
C GLY A 846 -35.30 -37.22 -16.67
N ASN A 847 -35.97 -36.11 -16.34
CA ASN A 847 -35.85 -35.38 -15.07
C ASN A 847 -36.29 -36.15 -13.81
N GLY A 848 -35.63 -35.83 -12.69
CA GLY A 848 -36.25 -35.75 -11.36
C GLY A 848 -35.96 -36.91 -10.40
N LYS A 849 -35.96 -36.74 -9.07
CA LYS A 849 -35.87 -35.58 -8.13
C LYS A 849 -36.31 -36.14 -6.77
N ALA A 850 -35.63 -35.75 -5.68
CA ALA A 850 -36.16 -35.78 -4.29
C ALA A 850 -36.51 -37.17 -3.66
N SER A 851 -36.52 -37.34 -2.33
CA SER A 851 -35.86 -36.60 -1.23
C SER A 851 -35.85 -37.45 0.06
N GLU A 852 -35.18 -36.95 1.11
CA GLU A 852 -35.33 -37.26 2.56
C GLU A 852 -35.27 -38.74 3.03
N GLN A 853 -34.27 -39.13 3.83
CA GLN A 853 -34.08 -38.84 5.27
C GLN A 853 -35.09 -39.50 6.23
N THR A 854 -34.59 -40.44 7.03
CA THR A 854 -35.05 -40.70 8.41
C THR A 854 -33.86 -41.23 9.23
N THR A 855 -33.95 -41.24 10.56
CA THR A 855 -32.80 -41.22 11.50
C THR A 855 -32.97 -42.24 12.64
N ILE A 856 -31.98 -42.35 13.54
CA ILE A 856 -31.97 -43.11 14.83
C ILE A 856 -31.64 -44.61 14.61
N VAL A 857 -30.50 -45.20 14.99
CA VAL A 857 -29.67 -45.23 16.24
C VAL A 857 -30.23 -46.15 17.34
N GLU A 858 -29.57 -47.30 17.59
CA GLU A 858 -29.07 -47.65 18.93
C GLU A 858 -28.12 -48.88 18.96
N ALA A 859 -27.60 -49.16 20.16
CA ALA A 859 -26.43 -49.95 20.56
C ALA A 859 -26.40 -51.47 20.27
N ILE A 860 -25.18 -52.05 20.37
CA ILE A 860 -24.81 -53.22 21.19
C ILE A 860 -23.26 -53.26 21.30
N GLY A 861 -22.69 -53.84 22.36
CA GLY A 861 -21.24 -53.86 22.58
C GLY A 861 -20.67 -55.09 23.28
N SER A 862 -19.40 -55.37 23.00
CA SER A 862 -18.52 -56.42 23.56
C SER A 862 -17.16 -56.31 22.84
N SER A 863 -15.97 -56.67 23.33
CA SER A 863 -15.31 -56.94 24.62
C SER A 863 -14.06 -57.80 24.27
N SER A 864 -13.03 -57.91 25.14
CA SER A 864 -11.72 -58.58 24.90
C SER A 864 -10.79 -57.85 23.89
N THR A 865 -9.49 -57.54 24.08
CA THR A 865 -8.28 -58.16 24.72
C THR A 865 -7.58 -59.24 23.88
N ARG A 866 -6.23 -59.40 23.86
CA ARG A 866 -5.05 -58.57 24.25
C ARG A 866 -3.76 -59.38 23.99
N GLU A 867 -2.76 -58.82 23.30
CA GLU A 867 -1.33 -59.25 23.25
C GLU A 867 -0.57 -58.18 22.42
N GLU A 868 0.59 -57.58 22.75
CA GLU A 868 1.67 -57.71 23.75
C GLU A 868 2.90 -58.61 23.40
N SER A 869 3.92 -58.01 22.78
CA SER A 869 5.33 -58.45 22.68
C SER A 869 6.19 -57.29 22.11
N LYS A 870 7.16 -56.61 22.75
CA LYS A 870 7.83 -56.61 24.08
C LYS A 870 9.30 -57.07 24.08
N TRP A 871 10.10 -56.41 24.93
CA TRP A 871 11.57 -56.49 25.14
C TRP A 871 12.42 -55.84 24.03
N LEU A 872 13.55 -55.15 24.28
CA LEU A 872 14.29 -54.73 25.49
C LEU A 872 14.28 -53.17 25.60
N GLY A 873 14.98 -52.40 26.47
CA GLY A 873 16.13 -52.59 27.37
C GLY A 873 17.40 -51.94 26.78
N THR A 874 18.24 -51.16 27.48
CA THR A 874 18.44 -50.87 28.93
C THR A 874 18.60 -49.35 29.19
N GLY A 875 18.19 -48.76 30.34
CA GLY A 875 18.98 -48.60 31.59
C GLY A 875 19.96 -47.41 31.48
N VAL A 876 20.10 -46.42 32.39
CA VAL A 876 19.99 -46.28 33.87
C VAL A 876 19.56 -44.80 34.15
N ALA A 877 18.69 -44.36 35.07
CA ALA A 877 18.23 -44.76 36.41
C ALA A 877 18.96 -44.10 37.61
N SER A 878 18.42 -42.98 38.13
CA SER A 878 18.66 -42.48 39.50
C SER A 878 17.48 -41.62 39.97
N SER A 879 17.17 -41.61 41.27
CA SER A 879 15.90 -41.06 41.81
C SER A 879 16.02 -40.49 43.23
N SER A 880 15.36 -39.38 43.51
CA SER A 880 15.09 -38.89 44.88
C SER A 880 13.90 -37.93 44.88
N GLY A 881 13.01 -38.03 45.88
CA GLY A 881 11.88 -37.09 46.02
C GLY A 881 11.31 -37.05 47.44
N MET A 882 10.82 -35.88 47.82
CA MET A 882 10.04 -35.56 49.03
C MET A 882 8.95 -34.56 48.54
N ARG A 883 7.67 -34.60 48.93
CA ARG A 883 7.10 -34.36 50.28
C ARG A 883 7.64 -33.06 50.91
N SER A 884 6.83 -32.13 51.40
CA SER A 884 5.38 -32.16 51.70
C SER A 884 4.74 -30.76 51.67
N SER A 885 3.40 -30.76 51.74
CA SER A 885 2.49 -29.63 51.99
C SER A 885 3.00 -28.52 52.90
N GLY A 886 2.68 -27.28 52.52
CA GLY A 886 2.57 -26.07 53.34
C GLY A 886 1.53 -25.17 52.71
#